data_AF-A0A1W2GL50-F1
#
_entry.id   AF-A0A1W2GL50-F1
#
_cell.length_a   1.000
_cell.length_b   1.000
_cell.length_c   1.000
_cell.angle_alpha   90.00
_cell.angle_beta   90.00
_cell.angle_gamma   90.00
#
_symmetry.space_group_name_H-M   'P 1'
#
loop_
_entity.id
_entity.type
_entity.pdbx_description
1 polymer ?
#
loop_
_entity_poly.entity_id
_entity_poly.type
_entity_poly.pdbx_seq_one_letter_code
_entity_poly.pdbx_strand_id
1 'polypeptide(L)'
;MSMKNRDTVMNKFWILWIMLGVVACKPQPDSQIVNLQSRFRNTLNLTGQPAHLKDRSVYSLSDLGVWHSYALSPNPSGGFVGPYLMTDDNGVWASEQLVTLQLSLGERDLDWTFAKMLSSQYLPGRLVQTYELEGVKVQQELIFISNRSTLIQYNIESNTKQPKVRAGLKTTTWLPGWNFSVENSRLLLQSDSSQTKVVITFDQPTNGTIVSNSFEGQAQEFDLNPSFPVKISYVQSAYFTEEESVEDQIVVDKALANAKWAFANNEKRWNGYLNKVLAKTNGGKIDSTYQIVAVKSLNTLINNWRSAAGELKHDGLFPSYAYSGFHGFWAWDSWKHAVGLADIVPELAKDQISTMYDYQDIDGMIADCIFRDTLIEKHNWRDTKPPLSGWAIAKVFEATGDTAFVKSLYPKLKKYHQWWYDFRDHDQNGLCEYGSTDGTRVAAAWESGMDNAVRFDEATMRTNERGGYSLDQESVDLNAYLYAEKFYLSELSRVLGKPSETERYQQEAKQLADQVKEKYFNASEGFFFDVRLDGKEVAVYGPEGWIPLWAGIATEDQAAAVLTHIMDKSRFNTKVPFPTLDASHPEFNPKNGYWRGPVWLDQAYFAICGLETYGYQTEADELKHKLFNHAEGLLADGPIRENYHPITGEGLNAKHFSWSAAHLLMLIRE
;
A
#
# COMPACT_ATOMS: atom_id res chain seq x y z
N MET A 1 0.17 7.97 -55.36
CA MET A 1 1.61 8.07 -55.00
C MET A 1 1.67 7.92 -53.48
N SER A 2 2.12 6.75 -52.98
CA SER A 2 2.46 6.38 -51.58
C SER A 2 1.43 6.70 -50.47
N MET A 3 0.73 5.80 -49.76
CA MET A 3 0.94 4.41 -49.35
C MET A 3 2.36 4.08 -48.85
N LYS A 4 2.71 4.62 -47.67
CA LYS A 4 3.65 4.07 -46.66
C LYS A 4 3.87 5.10 -45.55
N ASN A 5 3.41 4.79 -44.34
CA ASN A 5 3.98 5.14 -43.03
C ASN A 5 2.87 5.16 -41.97
N ARG A 6 2.71 4.05 -41.25
CA ARG A 6 2.28 3.98 -39.84
C ARG A 6 2.39 2.51 -39.40
N ASP A 7 3.65 2.06 -39.30
CA ASP A 7 4.11 0.88 -38.57
C ASP A 7 5.39 1.30 -37.82
N THR A 8 5.25 2.20 -36.85
CA THR A 8 6.32 2.53 -35.88
C THR A 8 5.72 3.34 -34.76
N VAL A 9 5.21 2.68 -33.72
CA VAL A 9 5.53 2.86 -32.29
C VAL A 9 4.88 1.67 -31.57
N MET A 10 5.56 0.53 -31.51
CA MET A 10 5.37 -0.60 -30.57
C MET A 10 6.11 -1.81 -31.13
N ASN A 11 7.45 -1.77 -31.07
CA ASN A 11 8.28 -2.97 -31.06
C ASN A 11 9.72 -2.57 -30.76
N LYS A 12 10.12 -2.74 -29.51
CA LYS A 12 11.50 -3.10 -29.15
C LYS A 12 11.39 -4.32 -28.23
N PHE A 13 12.44 -5.14 -28.19
CA PHE A 13 12.62 -6.43 -27.48
C PHE A 13 12.15 -7.67 -28.28
N TRP A 14 12.95 -8.66 -28.74
CA TRP A 14 14.39 -8.97 -28.89
C TRP A 14 14.48 -10.11 -29.94
N ILE A 15 15.45 -10.07 -30.84
CA ILE A 15 16.02 -11.27 -31.47
C ILE A 15 17.52 -11.19 -31.17
N LEU A 16 18.06 -12.12 -30.37
CA LEU A 16 19.50 -12.38 -30.41
C LEU A 16 19.78 -13.87 -30.38
N TRP A 17 20.63 -14.26 -31.31
CA TRP A 17 21.14 -15.60 -31.56
C TRP A 17 22.01 -16.12 -30.41
N ILE A 18 21.91 -17.43 -30.21
CA ILE A 18 22.77 -18.24 -29.33
C ILE A 18 24.19 -18.29 -29.93
N MET A 19 25.17 -17.79 -29.19
CA MET A 19 26.57 -18.24 -29.31
C MET A 19 27.12 -18.56 -27.92
N LEU A 20 27.41 -19.84 -27.71
CA LEU A 20 28.13 -20.40 -26.57
C LEU A 20 29.60 -19.97 -26.65
N GLY A 21 30.03 -19.11 -25.74
CA GLY A 21 31.42 -18.80 -25.47
C GLY A 21 31.71 -18.90 -23.97
N VAL A 22 32.42 -19.95 -23.56
CA VAL A 22 32.90 -20.12 -22.19
C VAL A 22 34.02 -19.11 -21.94
N VAL A 23 33.72 -18.04 -21.19
CA VAL A 23 34.72 -17.11 -20.65
C VAL A 23 34.62 -17.14 -19.13
N ALA A 24 35.69 -17.58 -18.49
CA ALA A 24 35.83 -17.61 -17.03
C ALA A 24 35.80 -16.18 -16.47
N CYS A 25 34.78 -15.86 -15.66
CA CYS A 25 34.70 -14.58 -14.94
C CYS A 25 35.69 -14.56 -13.77
N LYS A 26 36.58 -13.56 -13.78
CA LYS A 26 37.28 -13.11 -12.57
C LYS A 26 36.29 -12.36 -11.67
N PRO A 27 36.39 -12.46 -10.34
CA PRO A 27 35.55 -11.70 -9.42
C PRO A 27 35.84 -10.20 -9.58
N GLN A 28 34.77 -9.42 -9.82
CA GLN A 28 34.78 -7.97 -9.78
C GLN A 28 34.96 -7.54 -8.31
N PRO A 29 35.78 -6.53 -7.99
CA PRO A 29 35.96 -6.10 -6.60
C PRO A 29 34.64 -5.56 -6.04
N ASP A 30 34.29 -5.99 -4.82
CA ASP A 30 33.12 -5.53 -4.06
C ASP A 30 32.96 -4.01 -4.18
N SER A 31 31.99 -3.57 -4.98
CA SER A 31 31.49 -2.21 -4.87
C SER A 31 30.99 -2.05 -3.44
N GLN A 32 31.58 -1.15 -2.66
CA GLN A 32 31.09 -0.78 -1.33
C GLN A 32 29.56 -0.72 -1.37
N ILE A 33 28.90 -1.65 -0.69
CA ILE A 33 27.45 -1.62 -0.54
C ILE A 33 27.16 -0.32 0.22
N VAL A 34 26.71 0.70 -0.51
CA VAL A 34 26.20 1.92 0.11
C VAL A 34 24.96 1.49 0.87
N ASN A 35 24.99 1.55 2.21
CA ASN A 35 23.81 1.29 3.02
C ASN A 35 22.76 2.37 2.70
N LEU A 36 21.80 2.02 1.84
CA LEU A 36 20.77 2.94 1.36
C LEU A 36 19.75 3.25 2.44
N GLN A 37 19.49 2.33 3.38
CA GLN A 37 18.62 2.61 4.54
C GLN A 37 19.08 3.87 5.29
N SER A 38 20.39 4.01 5.53
CA SER A 38 20.97 5.15 6.24
C SER A 38 20.85 6.49 5.49
N ARG A 39 20.79 6.43 4.15
CA ARG A 39 20.64 7.60 3.27
C ARG A 39 19.24 8.18 3.35
N PHE A 40 18.22 7.33 3.46
CA PHE A 40 16.81 7.73 3.47
C PHE A 40 16.19 7.62 4.87
N ARG A 41 16.85 8.22 5.86
CA ARG A 41 16.33 8.31 7.23
C ARG A 41 15.18 9.30 7.32
N ASN A 42 14.24 9.03 8.22
CA ASN A 42 13.12 9.91 8.59
C ASN A 42 12.28 10.36 7.39
N THR A 43 12.05 9.47 6.41
CA THR A 43 11.17 9.80 5.28
C THR A 43 9.71 9.97 5.72
N LEU A 44 9.35 9.46 6.90
CA LEU A 44 8.06 9.60 7.54
C LEU A 44 8.29 9.96 9.00
N ASN A 45 7.48 10.87 9.55
CA ASN A 45 7.46 11.14 10.97
C ASN A 45 6.63 10.06 11.71
N LEU A 46 7.35 9.15 12.38
CA LEU A 46 6.79 8.07 13.20
C LEU A 46 7.09 8.28 14.69
N THR A 47 7.29 9.53 15.10
CA THR A 47 7.53 9.90 16.51
C THR A 47 6.22 10.34 17.15
N GLY A 48 5.87 9.76 18.29
CA GLY A 48 4.68 10.16 19.03
C GLY A 48 4.43 9.30 20.26
N GLN A 49 3.56 9.79 21.14
CA GLN A 49 3.20 9.14 22.40
C GLN A 49 1.67 9.03 22.48
N PRO A 50 1.07 7.82 22.39
CA PRO A 50 -0.37 7.68 22.48
C PRO A 50 -0.85 8.06 23.88
N ALA A 51 -1.92 8.84 23.98
CA ALA A 51 -2.52 9.22 25.26
C ALA A 51 -3.34 8.09 25.90
N HIS A 52 -3.84 7.16 25.09
CA HIS A 52 -4.66 6.02 25.51
C HIS A 52 -4.72 4.95 24.41
N LEU A 53 -5.27 3.76 24.71
CA LEU A 53 -5.31 2.61 23.80
C LEU A 53 -5.91 2.89 22.40
N LYS A 54 -6.90 3.79 22.30
CA LYS A 54 -7.56 4.14 21.02
C LYS A 54 -7.01 5.39 20.35
N ASP A 55 -5.86 5.91 20.79
CA ASP A 55 -5.28 7.11 20.19
C ASP A 55 -4.81 6.81 18.75
N ARG A 56 -5.19 7.67 17.80
CA ARG A 56 -4.89 7.57 16.37
C ARG A 56 -3.99 8.70 15.86
N SER A 57 -3.51 9.55 16.76
CA SER A 57 -2.63 10.66 16.42
C SER A 57 -1.18 10.22 16.20
N VAL A 58 -0.81 9.02 16.66
CA VAL A 58 0.54 8.46 16.57
C VAL A 58 0.64 7.44 15.44
N TYR A 59 1.71 7.55 14.66
CA TYR A 59 2.03 6.69 13.52
C TYR A 59 3.20 5.78 13.85
N SER A 60 3.21 4.60 13.23
CA SER A 60 4.12 3.52 13.60
C SER A 60 4.64 2.75 12.38
N LEU A 61 5.76 2.06 12.58
CA LEU A 61 6.40 1.17 11.63
C LEU A 61 5.88 -0.26 11.78
N SER A 62 5.58 -0.89 10.65
CA SER A 62 5.28 -2.29 10.41
C SER A 62 6.06 -2.74 9.16
N ASP A 63 6.43 -4.02 9.09
CA ASP A 63 7.16 -4.63 7.98
C ASP A 63 6.88 -6.14 7.97
N LEU A 64 7.15 -6.82 6.85
CA LEU A 64 6.93 -8.26 6.68
C LEU A 64 5.49 -8.75 6.87
N GLY A 65 4.49 -7.88 6.74
CA GLY A 65 3.10 -8.30 6.86
C GLY A 65 2.62 -8.48 8.31
N VAL A 66 3.39 -8.03 9.32
CA VAL A 66 2.97 -8.22 10.71
C VAL A 66 1.68 -7.49 11.06
N TRP A 67 0.97 -8.03 12.04
CA TRP A 67 -0.30 -7.49 12.55
C TRP A 67 -0.12 -6.52 13.73
N HIS A 68 1.11 -6.06 13.98
CA HIS A 68 1.45 -5.06 14.99
C HIS A 68 2.50 -4.06 14.51
N SER A 69 2.64 -2.94 15.19
CA SER A 69 3.58 -1.88 14.81
C SER A 69 4.13 -1.09 16.00
N TYR A 70 5.24 -0.37 15.79
CA TYR A 70 5.91 0.42 16.84
C TYR A 70 6.24 1.83 16.39
N ALA A 71 6.26 2.78 17.32
CA ALA A 71 6.63 4.16 17.08
C ALA A 71 7.92 4.55 17.83
N LEU A 72 8.52 5.65 17.40
CA LEU A 72 9.62 6.29 18.12
C LEU A 72 9.05 7.10 19.29
N SER A 73 9.67 6.96 20.47
CA SER A 73 9.32 7.80 21.61
C SER A 73 9.76 9.27 21.40
N PRO A 74 8.89 10.27 21.69
CA PRO A 74 9.26 11.68 21.65
C PRO A 74 10.15 12.09 22.83
N ASN A 75 10.12 11.33 23.92
CA ASN A 75 10.87 11.58 25.13
C ASN A 75 11.84 10.42 25.40
N PRO A 76 12.87 10.61 26.24
CA PRO A 76 13.70 9.50 26.66
C PRO A 76 12.90 8.41 27.39
N SER A 77 13.12 7.16 26.98
CA SER A 77 12.35 6.01 27.46
C SER A 77 13.16 4.72 27.41
N GLY A 78 12.80 3.77 28.28
CA GLY A 78 13.41 2.44 28.32
C GLY A 78 12.95 1.49 27.19
N GLY A 79 12.07 1.94 26.30
CA GLY A 79 11.60 1.13 25.18
C GLY A 79 10.91 1.96 24.10
N PHE A 80 10.54 1.27 23.03
CA PHE A 80 9.78 1.82 21.91
C PHE A 80 8.31 1.99 22.27
N VAL A 81 7.64 2.92 21.58
CA VAL A 81 6.22 3.13 21.77
C VAL A 81 5.41 1.99 21.13
N GLY A 82 4.50 1.40 21.91
CA GLY A 82 3.61 0.32 21.48
C GLY A 82 3.86 -1.05 22.12
N PRO A 83 3.37 -2.13 21.50
CA PRO A 83 2.91 -2.21 20.11
C PRO A 83 1.50 -1.62 19.90
N TYR A 84 1.23 -1.16 18.69
CA TYR A 84 -0.12 -0.99 18.16
C TYR A 84 -0.56 -2.30 17.51
N LEU A 85 -1.65 -2.90 18.00
CA LEU A 85 -2.20 -4.19 17.54
C LEU A 85 -3.36 -3.96 16.60
N MET A 86 -3.25 -4.41 15.35
CA MET A 86 -4.28 -4.26 14.31
C MET A 86 -5.14 -5.52 14.18
N THR A 87 -5.47 -6.13 15.31
CA THR A 87 -6.06 -7.48 15.36
C THR A 87 -7.56 -7.48 15.66
N ASP A 88 -7.95 -7.54 16.93
CA ASP A 88 -9.33 -7.84 17.35
C ASP A 88 -10.17 -6.58 17.64
N ASP A 89 -9.57 -5.53 18.22
CA ASP A 89 -10.26 -4.28 18.55
C ASP A 89 -10.21 -3.24 17.40
N ASN A 90 -10.00 -3.70 16.17
CA ASN A 90 -9.80 -2.87 14.98
C ASN A 90 -8.74 -1.75 15.21
N GLY A 91 -7.60 -2.15 15.78
CA GLY A 91 -6.45 -1.28 16.07
C GLY A 91 -6.40 -0.74 17.51
N VAL A 92 -5.44 -1.14 18.36
CA VAL A 92 -5.27 -0.56 19.71
C VAL A 92 -3.80 -0.53 20.13
N TRP A 93 -3.39 0.50 20.86
CA TRP A 93 -2.10 0.52 21.56
C TRP A 93 -2.18 -0.39 22.78
N ALA A 94 -1.37 -1.45 22.79
CA ALA A 94 -1.30 -2.38 23.91
C ALA A 94 -0.63 -1.76 25.14
N SER A 95 0.18 -0.73 24.93
CA SER A 95 0.85 0.05 25.97
C SER A 95 1.45 1.32 25.38
N GLU A 96 1.80 2.27 26.25
CA GLU A 96 2.75 3.33 25.90
C GLU A 96 4.08 2.70 25.53
N GLN A 97 4.62 1.83 26.38
CA GLN A 97 5.82 1.03 26.14
C GLN A 97 5.57 -0.34 26.74
N LEU A 98 5.35 -1.35 25.89
CA LEU A 98 5.02 -2.67 26.40
C LEU A 98 6.18 -3.25 27.19
N VAL A 99 7.42 -3.09 26.72
CA VAL A 99 8.64 -3.53 27.40
C VAL A 99 9.57 -2.34 27.61
N THR A 100 10.06 -2.18 28.83
CA THR A 100 10.99 -1.13 29.22
C THR A 100 12.23 -1.71 29.89
N LEU A 101 13.40 -1.21 29.49
CA LEU A 101 14.67 -1.50 30.15
C LEU A 101 14.76 -0.75 31.48
N GLN A 102 14.91 -1.50 32.56
CA GLN A 102 15.23 -0.99 33.89
C GLN A 102 16.75 -1.10 34.07
N LEU A 103 17.41 0.01 34.44
CA LEU A 103 18.84 0.06 34.68
C LEU A 103 19.14 0.55 36.09
N SER A 104 20.15 -0.01 36.73
CA SER A 104 20.62 0.43 38.04
C SER A 104 22.15 0.49 38.10
N LEU A 105 22.67 1.52 38.78
CA LEU A 105 24.09 1.61 39.15
C LEU A 105 24.21 1.26 40.64
N GLY A 106 24.77 0.08 40.94
CA GLY A 106 24.71 -0.49 42.29
C GLY A 106 23.28 -0.84 42.69
N GLU A 107 22.79 -0.24 43.78
CA GLU A 107 21.41 -0.43 44.27
C GLU A 107 20.45 0.68 43.81
N ARG A 108 20.93 1.68 43.06
CA ARG A 108 20.12 2.82 42.65
C ARG A 108 19.65 2.67 41.21
N ASP A 109 18.34 2.68 41.02
CA ASP A 109 17.70 2.69 39.71
C ASP A 109 17.94 4.04 39.01
N LEU A 110 18.16 3.96 37.69
CA LEU A 110 18.29 5.10 36.81
C LEU A 110 16.90 5.50 36.31
N ASP A 111 16.65 6.81 36.33
CA ASP A 111 15.37 7.37 35.89
C ASP A 111 15.51 7.93 34.47
N TRP A 112 14.74 7.35 33.55
CA TRP A 112 14.71 7.73 32.14
C TRP A 112 14.31 9.19 31.92
N THR A 113 13.58 9.82 32.83
CA THR A 113 13.20 11.24 32.68
C THR A 113 14.39 12.20 32.71
N PHE A 114 15.53 11.79 33.28
CA PHE A 114 16.79 12.55 33.28
C PHE A 114 17.74 12.14 32.15
N ALA A 115 17.37 11.16 31.32
CA ALA A 115 18.19 10.72 30.22
C ALA A 115 18.29 11.79 29.12
N LYS A 116 19.42 11.84 28.43
CA LYS A 116 19.61 12.69 27.25
C LYS A 116 19.35 11.87 25.99
N MET A 117 18.40 12.29 25.16
CA MET A 117 18.23 11.75 23.81
C MET A 117 19.38 12.22 22.92
N LEU A 118 20.23 11.29 22.47
CA LEU A 118 21.34 11.56 21.55
C LEU A 118 20.89 11.47 20.09
N SER A 119 20.03 10.52 19.76
CA SER A 119 19.42 10.38 18.42
C SER A 119 18.12 9.59 18.46
N SER A 120 17.21 9.90 17.54
CA SER A 120 15.99 9.14 17.27
C SER A 120 15.79 9.10 15.76
N GLN A 121 15.75 7.90 15.17
CA GLN A 121 15.79 7.71 13.73
C GLN A 121 14.87 6.59 13.29
N TYR A 122 14.06 6.89 12.27
CA TYR A 122 13.42 5.91 11.41
C TYR A 122 14.31 5.67 10.19
N LEU A 123 14.64 4.42 9.92
CA LEU A 123 15.27 3.97 8.68
C LEU A 123 14.27 3.04 7.97
N PRO A 124 14.25 2.95 6.62
CA PRO A 124 13.39 2.00 5.92
C PRO A 124 13.55 0.58 6.52
N GLY A 125 12.54 0.09 7.23
CA GLY A 125 12.56 -1.22 7.90
C GLY A 125 13.09 -1.31 9.33
N ARG A 126 13.51 -0.20 9.96
CA ARG A 126 14.19 -0.21 11.26
C ARG A 126 13.97 1.06 12.07
N LEU A 127 13.78 0.92 13.38
CA LEU A 127 13.81 2.04 14.33
C LEU A 127 15.09 2.01 15.16
N VAL A 128 15.65 3.19 15.44
CA VAL A 128 16.84 3.36 16.28
C VAL A 128 16.67 4.55 17.21
N GLN A 129 16.86 4.34 18.51
CA GLN A 129 16.92 5.41 19.51
C GLN A 129 18.20 5.28 20.32
N THR A 130 18.79 6.39 20.73
CA THR A 130 20.03 6.38 21.53
C THR A 130 19.95 7.41 22.62
N TYR A 131 20.25 6.97 23.84
CA TYR A 131 20.15 7.76 25.05
C TYR A 131 21.46 7.70 25.84
N GLU A 132 21.68 8.70 26.68
CA GLU A 132 22.73 8.72 27.68
C GLU A 132 22.12 8.98 29.07
N LEU A 133 22.44 8.12 30.03
CA LEU A 133 22.01 8.18 31.42
C LEU A 133 23.25 8.07 32.30
N GLU A 134 23.65 9.18 32.93
CA GLU A 134 24.74 9.18 33.91
C GLU A 134 26.03 8.47 33.43
N GLY A 135 26.40 8.68 32.16
CA GLY A 135 27.60 8.07 31.55
C GLY A 135 27.42 6.64 31.04
N VAL A 136 26.22 6.07 31.14
CA VAL A 136 25.78 4.86 30.44
C VAL A 136 25.07 5.27 29.17
N LYS A 137 25.53 4.79 28.02
CA LYS A 137 24.88 4.99 26.73
C LYS A 137 24.09 3.74 26.36
N VAL A 138 22.84 3.95 25.97
CA VAL A 138 21.92 2.88 25.58
C VAL A 138 21.43 3.16 24.17
N GLN A 139 21.70 2.24 23.25
CA GLN A 139 21.11 2.24 21.92
C GLN A 139 20.05 1.16 21.83
N GLN A 140 18.85 1.54 21.43
CA GLN A 140 17.71 0.67 21.18
C GLN A 140 17.56 0.50 19.67
N GLU A 141 17.37 -0.73 19.22
CA GLU A 141 17.14 -1.06 17.81
C GLU A 141 15.97 -2.02 17.67
N LEU A 142 15.15 -1.79 16.65
CA LEU A 142 13.97 -2.61 16.37
C LEU A 142 13.89 -2.95 14.88
N ILE A 143 13.68 -4.23 14.57
CA ILE A 143 13.39 -4.76 13.23
C ILE A 143 12.32 -5.85 13.28
N PHE A 144 11.62 -6.05 12.16
CA PHE A 144 10.71 -7.17 11.97
C PHE A 144 11.48 -8.35 11.36
N ILE A 145 11.25 -9.56 11.91
CA ILE A 145 11.99 -10.78 11.55
C ILE A 145 11.13 -11.83 10.84
N SER A 146 9.81 -11.75 11.00
CA SER A 146 8.81 -12.57 10.31
C SER A 146 7.49 -11.79 10.17
N ASN A 147 6.45 -12.43 9.63
CA ASN A 147 5.09 -11.89 9.58
C ASN A 147 4.33 -11.98 10.91
N ARG A 148 4.99 -12.43 12.00
CA ARG A 148 4.42 -12.45 13.35
C ARG A 148 5.32 -11.81 14.39
N SER A 149 6.61 -11.62 14.12
CA SER A 149 7.62 -11.29 15.14
C SER A 149 8.49 -10.06 14.85
N THR A 150 8.79 -9.34 15.93
CA THR A 150 9.71 -8.19 15.98
C THR A 150 10.84 -8.45 16.97
N LEU A 151 12.08 -8.27 16.53
CA LEU A 151 13.27 -8.31 17.38
C LEU A 151 13.60 -6.90 17.87
N ILE A 152 13.79 -6.77 19.18
CA ILE A 152 14.28 -5.56 19.84
C ILE A 152 15.61 -5.89 20.53
N GLN A 153 16.61 -5.03 20.35
CA GLN A 153 17.91 -5.16 21.00
C GLN A 153 18.32 -3.85 21.68
N TYR A 154 18.80 -3.97 22.91
CA TYR A 154 19.50 -2.94 23.65
C TYR A 154 21.01 -3.19 23.53
N ASN A 155 21.77 -2.17 23.13
CA ASN A 155 23.22 -2.13 23.27
C ASN A 155 23.56 -1.13 24.39
N ILE A 156 24.14 -1.63 25.47
CA ILE A 156 24.45 -0.85 26.67
C ILE A 156 25.97 -0.75 26.77
N GLU A 157 26.49 0.47 26.74
CA GLU A 157 27.91 0.77 26.87
C GLU A 157 28.14 1.84 27.93
N SER A 158 29.36 1.93 28.45
CA SER A 158 29.73 3.01 29.36
C SER A 158 30.89 3.81 28.81
N ASN A 159 30.79 5.13 28.96
CA ASN A 159 31.85 6.08 28.67
C ASN A 159 32.84 6.23 29.86
N THR A 160 32.57 5.59 31.00
CA THR A 160 33.44 5.59 32.19
C THR A 160 34.15 4.25 32.34
N LYS A 161 35.31 4.23 33.00
CA LYS A 161 36.07 2.98 33.24
C LYS A 161 35.32 2.11 34.25
N GLN A 162 34.66 1.06 33.74
CA GLN A 162 34.12 -0.11 34.47
C GLN A 162 33.02 0.16 35.53
N PRO A 163 31.85 0.73 35.17
CA PRO A 163 30.68 0.57 36.02
C PRO A 163 30.07 -0.84 35.86
N LYS A 164 29.72 -1.44 36.99
CA LYS A 164 28.75 -2.55 37.04
C LYS A 164 27.35 -1.96 36.88
N VAL A 165 26.59 -2.49 35.94
CA VAL A 165 25.18 -2.12 35.75
C VAL A 165 24.31 -3.32 36.03
N ARG A 166 23.16 -3.10 36.67
CA ARG A 166 22.10 -4.10 36.72
C ARG A 166 21.06 -3.74 35.67
N ALA A 167 20.63 -4.70 34.87
CA ALA A 167 19.65 -4.50 33.83
C ALA A 167 18.55 -5.56 33.90
N GLY A 168 17.31 -5.12 33.83
CA GLY A 168 16.11 -5.97 33.80
C GLY A 168 15.08 -5.42 32.84
N LEU A 169 14.07 -6.22 32.51
CA LEU A 169 12.97 -5.81 31.63
C LEU A 169 11.66 -5.79 32.42
N LYS A 170 10.93 -4.69 32.29
CA LYS A 170 9.58 -4.54 32.85
C LYS A 170 8.57 -4.46 31.72
N THR A 171 7.52 -5.26 31.83
CA THR A 171 6.40 -5.29 30.88
C THR A 171 5.16 -4.66 31.49
N THR A 172 4.41 -3.84 30.75
CA THR A 172 3.15 -3.23 31.23
C THR A 172 2.16 -3.08 30.09
N THR A 173 0.89 -3.40 30.32
CA THR A 173 -0.18 -3.32 29.31
C THR A 173 -1.36 -2.44 29.75
N TRP A 174 -2.00 -1.80 28.76
CA TRP A 174 -3.27 -1.10 28.88
C TRP A 174 -4.48 -1.95 28.47
N LEU A 175 -4.26 -3.15 27.96
CA LEU A 175 -5.33 -3.99 27.42
C LEU A 175 -6.22 -4.52 28.57
N PRO A 176 -7.51 -4.15 28.62
CA PRO A 176 -8.39 -4.56 29.70
C PRO A 176 -8.70 -6.06 29.63
N GLY A 177 -8.59 -6.77 30.75
CA GLY A 177 -8.89 -8.20 30.82
C GLY A 177 -7.84 -9.12 30.20
N TRP A 178 -6.68 -8.59 29.80
CA TRP A 178 -5.54 -9.38 29.38
C TRP A 178 -4.65 -9.71 30.59
N ASN A 179 -4.19 -10.96 30.67
CA ASN A 179 -3.42 -11.48 31.79
C ASN A 179 -2.05 -11.98 31.32
N PHE A 180 -1.06 -11.82 32.19
CA PHE A 180 0.27 -12.37 31.99
C PHE A 180 0.37 -13.80 32.51
N SER A 181 1.13 -14.64 31.81
CA SER A 181 1.63 -15.93 32.31
C SER A 181 3.06 -16.17 31.81
N VAL A 182 3.82 -17.03 32.48
CA VAL A 182 5.22 -17.33 32.13
C VAL A 182 5.38 -18.81 31.83
N GLU A 183 5.97 -19.13 30.68
CA GLU A 183 6.25 -20.50 30.22
C GLU A 183 7.61 -20.54 29.52
N ASN A 184 8.59 -21.29 30.05
CA ASN A 184 9.87 -21.59 29.38
C ASN A 184 10.55 -20.37 28.71
N SER A 185 10.83 -19.31 29.48
CA SER A 185 11.40 -18.02 29.04
C SER A 185 10.51 -17.17 28.13
N ARG A 186 9.24 -17.54 27.97
CA ARG A 186 8.21 -16.77 27.27
C ARG A 186 7.29 -16.13 28.29
N LEU A 187 7.01 -14.84 28.13
CA LEU A 187 5.93 -14.13 28.80
C LEU A 187 4.76 -14.04 27.83
N LEU A 188 3.66 -14.70 28.16
CA LEU A 188 2.43 -14.68 27.39
C LEU A 188 1.52 -13.60 27.94
N LEU A 189 0.88 -12.87 27.03
CA LEU A 189 -0.15 -11.88 27.31
C LEU A 189 -1.37 -12.26 26.47
N GLN A 190 -2.47 -12.65 27.13
CA GLN A 190 -3.66 -13.20 26.47
C GLN A 190 -4.95 -12.81 27.18
N SER A 191 -6.08 -12.90 26.48
CA SER A 191 -7.43 -12.71 27.03
C SER A 191 -8.41 -13.74 26.45
N ASP A 192 -9.38 -14.19 27.26
CA ASP A 192 -10.41 -15.14 26.81
C ASP A 192 -11.36 -14.54 25.76
N SER A 193 -11.40 -13.21 25.63
CA SER A 193 -12.22 -12.50 24.65
C SER A 193 -11.49 -12.16 23.35
N SER A 194 -10.25 -12.61 23.18
CA SER A 194 -9.38 -12.29 22.04
C SER A 194 -8.84 -13.57 21.42
N GLN A 195 -8.80 -13.63 20.09
CA GLN A 195 -8.12 -14.71 19.37
C GLN A 195 -6.60 -14.45 19.30
N THR A 196 -6.19 -13.20 19.52
CA THR A 196 -4.79 -12.79 19.49
C THR A 196 -4.07 -13.16 20.79
N LYS A 197 -2.90 -13.78 20.66
CA LYS A 197 -1.95 -13.96 21.76
C LYS A 197 -0.70 -13.13 21.50
N VAL A 198 -0.30 -12.32 22.48
CA VAL A 198 0.98 -11.61 22.44
C VAL A 198 2.01 -12.40 23.25
N VAL A 199 3.18 -12.64 22.67
CA VAL A 199 4.25 -13.41 23.30
C VAL A 199 5.52 -12.58 23.30
N ILE A 200 6.20 -12.51 24.44
CA ILE A 200 7.52 -11.92 24.58
C ILE A 200 8.50 -13.04 24.93
N THR A 201 9.46 -13.31 24.04
CA THR A 201 10.51 -14.31 24.23
C THR A 201 11.83 -13.60 24.51
N PHE A 202 12.39 -13.86 25.69
CA PHE A 202 13.66 -13.27 26.11
C PHE A 202 14.85 -14.12 25.65
N ASP A 203 15.99 -13.49 25.36
CA ASP A 203 17.24 -14.18 25.01
C ASP A 203 17.82 -15.04 26.15
N GLN A 204 17.40 -14.78 27.38
CA GLN A 204 17.76 -15.52 28.59
C GLN A 204 16.52 -15.84 29.44
N PRO A 205 16.51 -16.95 30.20
CA PRO A 205 15.46 -17.24 31.15
C PRO A 205 15.27 -16.07 32.12
N THR A 206 14.08 -15.48 32.10
CA THR A 206 13.73 -14.35 32.95
C THR A 206 12.76 -14.83 34.02
N ASN A 207 13.27 -15.03 35.24
CA ASN A 207 12.41 -15.14 36.41
C ASN A 207 11.84 -13.76 36.73
N GLY A 208 10.63 -13.69 37.26
CA GLY A 208 10.02 -12.41 37.57
C GLY A 208 8.72 -12.54 38.36
N THR A 209 8.13 -11.39 38.65
CA THR A 209 6.88 -11.31 39.40
C THR A 209 5.82 -10.66 38.53
N ILE A 210 4.64 -11.27 38.47
CA ILE A 210 3.46 -10.68 37.86
C ILE A 210 2.72 -9.87 38.92
N VAL A 211 2.48 -8.59 38.65
CA VAL A 211 1.72 -7.70 39.51
C VAL A 211 0.66 -7.00 38.67
N SER A 212 -0.60 -7.43 38.81
CA SER A 212 -1.73 -6.90 38.05
C SER A 212 -1.47 -6.93 36.53
N ASN A 213 -1.41 -5.77 35.88
CA ASN A 213 -1.17 -5.57 34.45
C ASN A 213 0.32 -5.39 34.10
N SER A 214 1.22 -5.90 34.94
CA SER A 214 2.66 -5.80 34.72
C SER A 214 3.40 -7.08 35.07
N PHE A 215 4.56 -7.26 34.43
CA PHE A 215 5.54 -8.28 34.76
C PHE A 215 6.89 -7.60 34.96
N GLU A 216 7.55 -7.89 36.08
CA GLU A 216 8.89 -7.38 36.39
C GLU A 216 9.89 -8.53 36.37
N GLY A 217 10.74 -8.54 35.35
CA GLY A 217 11.84 -9.50 35.22
C GLY A 217 12.97 -9.18 36.17
N GLN A 218 13.60 -10.21 36.73
CA GLN A 218 14.72 -10.08 37.64
C GLN A 218 15.93 -9.44 36.92
N ALA A 219 16.43 -8.32 37.47
CA ALA A 219 17.60 -7.65 36.93
C ALA A 219 18.88 -8.47 37.11
N GLN A 220 19.69 -8.56 36.06
CA GLN A 220 20.98 -9.24 36.03
C GLN A 220 22.13 -8.23 36.06
N GLU A 221 23.24 -8.58 36.69
CA GLU A 221 24.43 -7.72 36.77
C GLU A 221 25.37 -7.96 35.59
N PHE A 222 25.88 -6.88 35.01
CA PHE A 222 26.81 -6.91 33.88
C PHE A 222 27.98 -5.94 34.11
N ASP A 223 29.17 -6.36 33.67
CA ASP A 223 30.35 -5.50 33.62
C ASP A 223 30.37 -4.72 32.29
N LEU A 224 30.28 -3.39 32.36
CA LEU A 224 30.34 -2.56 31.16
C LEU A 224 31.78 -2.34 30.71
N ASN A 225 32.06 -2.72 29.46
CA ASN A 225 33.34 -2.48 28.79
C ASN A 225 33.11 -1.53 27.59
N PRO A 226 33.85 -0.41 27.48
CA PRO A 226 33.73 0.50 26.34
C PRO A 226 33.96 -0.16 24.97
N SER A 227 34.69 -1.28 24.92
CA SER A 227 34.96 -2.03 23.68
C SER A 227 33.99 -3.17 23.39
N PHE A 228 33.18 -3.56 24.38
CA PHE A 228 32.24 -4.69 24.26
C PHE A 228 30.91 -4.31 24.93
N PRO A 229 29.95 -3.74 24.19
CA PRO A 229 28.65 -3.39 24.74
C PRO A 229 27.92 -4.65 25.20
N VAL A 230 27.23 -4.53 26.33
CA VAL A 230 26.28 -5.54 26.80
C VAL A 230 25.07 -5.51 25.89
N LYS A 231 24.61 -6.68 25.47
CA LYS A 231 23.45 -6.83 24.59
C LYS A 231 22.35 -7.57 25.34
N ILE A 232 21.15 -7.00 25.28
CA ILE A 232 19.94 -7.63 25.79
C ILE A 232 18.93 -7.60 24.65
N SER A 233 18.39 -8.77 24.31
CA SER A 233 17.44 -8.93 23.21
C SER A 233 16.17 -9.64 23.67
N TYR A 234 15.06 -9.23 23.07
CA TYR A 234 13.81 -9.97 23.15
C TYR A 234 13.08 -9.90 21.82
N VAL A 235 12.21 -10.87 21.59
CA VAL A 235 11.28 -10.87 20.47
C VAL A 235 9.87 -10.70 21.01
N GLN A 236 9.10 -9.79 20.42
CA GLN A 236 7.65 -9.72 20.61
C GLN A 236 6.96 -10.29 19.38
N SER A 237 6.00 -11.18 19.61
CA SER A 237 5.17 -11.78 18.59
C SER A 237 3.69 -11.59 18.88
N ALA A 238 2.86 -11.55 17.83
CA ALA A 238 1.40 -11.58 17.94
C ALA A 238 0.87 -12.71 17.04
N TYR A 239 0.21 -13.71 17.61
CA TYR A 239 -0.27 -14.91 16.92
C TYR A 239 -1.79 -15.02 17.00
N PHE A 240 -2.41 -15.60 15.97
CA PHE A 240 -3.84 -15.94 15.97
C PHE A 240 -4.09 -17.42 16.25
N THR A 241 -3.11 -18.28 15.95
CA THR A 241 -3.20 -19.73 16.19
C THR A 241 -1.94 -20.26 16.86
N GLU A 242 -2.04 -21.46 17.45
CA GLU A 242 -0.87 -22.12 18.03
C GLU A 242 0.08 -22.65 16.96
N GLU A 243 -0.44 -23.04 15.79
CA GLU A 243 0.37 -23.47 14.65
C GLU A 243 1.30 -22.35 14.17
N GLU A 244 0.78 -21.13 14.04
CA GLU A 244 1.59 -19.94 13.73
C GLU A 244 2.70 -19.71 14.77
N SER A 245 2.39 -19.86 16.05
CA SER A 245 3.36 -19.75 17.16
C SER A 245 4.49 -20.79 17.05
N VAL A 246 4.16 -22.03 16.70
CA VAL A 246 5.14 -23.12 16.54
C VAL A 246 6.03 -22.91 15.32
N GLU A 247 5.46 -22.52 14.17
CA GLU A 247 6.20 -22.30 12.94
C GLU A 247 7.17 -21.11 13.07
N ASP A 248 6.70 -20.02 13.66
CA ASP A 248 7.50 -18.79 13.80
C ASP A 248 8.63 -18.93 14.83
N GLN A 249 8.47 -19.82 15.82
CA GLN A 249 9.46 -20.05 16.88
C GLN A 249 10.86 -20.37 16.31
N ILE A 250 10.95 -21.02 15.15
CA ILE A 250 12.24 -21.31 14.48
C ILE A 250 12.98 -20.01 14.13
N VAL A 251 12.26 -19.01 13.63
CA VAL A 251 12.83 -17.69 13.28
C VAL A 251 13.15 -16.90 14.53
N VAL A 252 12.29 -16.95 15.55
CA VAL A 252 12.49 -16.33 16.87
C VAL A 252 13.77 -16.83 17.53
N ASP A 253 13.93 -18.15 17.67
CA ASP A 253 15.10 -18.77 18.31
C ASP A 253 16.39 -18.42 17.57
N LYS A 254 16.35 -18.46 16.24
CA LYS A 254 17.50 -18.09 15.40
C LYS A 254 17.88 -16.62 15.54
N ALA A 255 16.89 -15.73 15.62
CA ALA A 255 17.11 -14.30 15.78
C ALA A 255 17.71 -13.98 17.17
N LEU A 256 17.21 -14.61 18.23
CA LEU A 256 17.75 -14.43 19.59
C LEU A 256 19.16 -15.03 19.73
N ALA A 257 19.42 -16.20 19.12
CA ALA A 257 20.76 -16.79 19.11
C ALA A 257 21.79 -15.98 18.30
N ASN A 258 21.34 -15.21 17.28
CA ASN A 258 22.21 -14.41 16.43
C ASN A 258 21.51 -13.15 15.90
N ALA A 259 21.34 -12.15 16.76
CA ALA A 259 20.69 -10.89 16.38
C ALA A 259 21.42 -10.17 15.22
N LYS A 260 22.76 -10.28 15.16
CA LYS A 260 23.56 -9.70 14.05
C LYS A 260 23.11 -10.24 12.69
N TRP A 261 22.79 -11.54 12.60
CA TRP A 261 22.24 -12.13 11.38
C TRP A 261 20.87 -11.54 11.03
N ALA A 262 19.99 -11.35 12.01
CA ALA A 262 18.66 -10.76 11.79
C ALA A 262 18.76 -9.32 11.25
N PHE A 263 19.59 -8.47 11.87
CA PHE A 263 19.84 -7.10 11.40
C PHE A 263 20.45 -7.07 10.00
N ALA A 264 21.41 -7.94 9.70
CA ALA A 264 22.00 -8.03 8.36
C ALA A 264 20.99 -8.44 7.28
N ASN A 265 20.05 -9.34 7.61
CA ASN A 265 19.00 -9.75 6.68
C ASN A 265 17.96 -8.65 6.43
N ASN A 266 17.57 -7.92 7.48
CA ASN A 266 16.71 -6.74 7.34
C ASN A 266 17.37 -5.71 6.40
N GLU A 267 18.63 -5.36 6.67
CA GLU A 267 19.39 -4.40 5.85
C GLU A 267 19.50 -4.88 4.39
N LYS A 268 19.83 -6.15 4.17
CA LYS A 268 19.94 -6.73 2.83
C LYS A 268 18.62 -6.64 2.07
N ARG A 269 17.50 -7.02 2.70
CA ARG A 269 16.16 -6.99 2.09
C ARG A 269 15.76 -5.58 1.71
N TRP A 270 15.89 -4.63 2.64
CA TRP A 270 15.52 -3.23 2.40
C TRP A 270 16.44 -2.54 1.40
N ASN A 271 17.75 -2.77 1.42
CA ASN A 271 18.64 -2.28 0.36
C ASN A 271 18.26 -2.88 -1.00
N GLY A 272 17.80 -4.15 -1.03
CA GLY A 272 17.21 -4.77 -2.21
C GLY A 272 15.99 -3.99 -2.74
N TYR A 273 15.04 -3.65 -1.86
CA TYR A 273 13.87 -2.84 -2.24
C TYR A 273 14.27 -1.44 -2.72
N LEU A 274 15.15 -0.76 -1.99
CA LEU A 274 15.60 0.60 -2.32
C LEU A 274 16.34 0.65 -3.67
N ASN A 275 17.16 -0.36 -3.98
CA ASN A 275 17.81 -0.46 -5.28
C ASN A 275 16.80 -0.55 -6.43
N LYS A 276 15.73 -1.34 -6.26
CA LYS A 276 14.66 -1.47 -7.27
C LYS A 276 13.83 -0.19 -7.39
N VAL A 277 13.48 0.44 -6.26
CA VAL A 277 12.71 1.69 -6.22
C VAL A 277 13.45 2.85 -6.87
N LEU A 278 14.77 2.93 -6.68
CA LEU A 278 15.59 4.03 -7.20
C LEU A 278 15.95 3.88 -8.69
N ALA A 279 15.64 2.72 -9.29
CA ALA A 279 15.82 2.46 -10.70
C ALA A 279 14.55 2.82 -11.49
N LYS A 280 14.69 3.61 -12.56
CA LYS A 280 13.61 3.79 -13.55
C LYS A 280 13.43 2.52 -14.37
N THR A 281 12.19 2.27 -14.80
CA THR A 281 11.84 1.11 -15.64
C THR A 281 12.53 1.15 -17.01
N ASN A 282 12.76 2.35 -17.55
CA ASN A 282 13.48 2.58 -18.80
C ASN A 282 15.02 2.64 -18.67
N GLY A 283 15.58 2.40 -17.48
CA GLY A 283 17.03 2.48 -17.23
C GLY A 283 17.60 3.88 -16.97
N GLY A 284 16.75 4.91 -16.92
CA GLY A 284 17.11 6.26 -16.48
C GLY A 284 17.34 6.37 -14.96
N LYS A 285 17.74 7.56 -14.51
CA LYS A 285 17.85 7.88 -13.08
C LYS A 285 16.68 8.76 -12.64
N ILE A 286 16.12 8.45 -11.47
CA ILE A 286 15.17 9.33 -10.80
C ILE A 286 15.91 10.59 -10.34
N ASP A 287 15.35 11.76 -10.64
CA ASP A 287 15.84 13.05 -10.13
C ASP A 287 16.03 12.96 -8.61
N SER A 288 17.20 13.38 -8.11
CA SER A 288 17.52 13.33 -6.68
C SER A 288 16.47 13.99 -5.79
N THR A 289 15.77 15.00 -6.29
CA THR A 289 14.67 15.72 -5.62
C THR A 289 13.50 14.80 -5.31
N TYR A 290 13.17 13.87 -6.22
CA TYR A 290 11.99 13.01 -6.12
C TYR A 290 12.29 11.60 -5.60
N GLN A 291 13.58 11.26 -5.38
CA GLN A 291 13.96 9.98 -4.76
C GLN A 291 13.32 9.79 -3.38
N ILE A 292 13.14 10.87 -2.60
CA ILE A 292 12.47 10.80 -1.30
C ILE A 292 11.00 10.41 -1.43
N VAL A 293 10.31 10.85 -2.49
CA VAL A 293 8.91 10.53 -2.75
C VAL A 293 8.77 9.06 -3.13
N ALA A 294 9.67 8.53 -3.95
CA ALA A 294 9.70 7.11 -4.31
C ALA A 294 9.95 6.21 -3.08
N VAL A 295 10.94 6.55 -2.24
CA VAL A 295 11.23 5.78 -1.02
C VAL A 295 10.11 5.89 0.01
N LYS A 296 9.51 7.07 0.19
CA LYS A 296 8.34 7.25 1.06
C LYS A 296 7.14 6.44 0.57
N SER A 297 6.95 6.36 -0.74
CA SER A 297 5.88 5.57 -1.34
C SER A 297 6.06 4.08 -1.03
N LEU A 298 7.26 3.53 -1.25
CA LEU A 298 7.57 2.17 -0.83
C LEU A 298 7.34 1.97 0.67
N ASN A 299 7.86 2.87 1.51
CA ASN A 299 7.71 2.78 2.96
C ASN A 299 6.23 2.73 3.36
N THR A 300 5.38 3.55 2.72
CA THR A 300 3.93 3.57 2.97
C THR A 300 3.27 2.24 2.57
N LEU A 301 3.59 1.70 1.39
CA LEU A 301 3.06 0.42 0.90
C LEU A 301 3.46 -0.74 1.82
N ILE A 302 4.75 -0.85 2.18
CA ILE A 302 5.23 -1.92 3.07
C ILE A 302 4.63 -1.80 4.48
N ASN A 303 4.39 -0.58 4.96
CA ASN A 303 3.77 -0.38 6.28
C ASN A 303 2.30 -0.83 6.33
N ASN A 304 1.62 -0.82 5.19
CA ASN A 304 0.23 -1.23 5.03
C ASN A 304 0.07 -2.72 4.70
N TRP A 305 1.16 -3.43 4.43
CA TRP A 305 1.15 -4.87 4.17
C TRP A 305 0.79 -5.66 5.43
N ARG A 306 -0.20 -6.55 5.32
CA ARG A 306 -0.57 -7.58 6.30
C ARG A 306 -0.49 -8.95 5.65
N SER A 307 0.01 -9.92 6.39
CA SER A 307 0.07 -11.29 5.89
C SER A 307 -1.28 -11.98 6.00
N ALA A 308 -1.41 -13.13 5.33
CA ALA A 308 -2.50 -14.08 5.54
C ALA A 308 -2.77 -14.33 7.05
N ALA A 309 -4.05 -14.31 7.42
CA ALA A 309 -4.58 -14.59 8.75
C ALA A 309 -6.11 -14.69 8.70
N GLY A 310 -6.68 -15.58 9.52
CA GLY A 310 -8.13 -15.76 9.61
C GLY A 310 -8.74 -16.10 8.25
N GLU A 311 -9.70 -15.30 7.80
CA GLU A 311 -10.34 -15.45 6.50
C GLU A 311 -9.40 -15.10 5.33
N LEU A 312 -8.44 -14.19 5.52
CA LEU A 312 -7.49 -13.78 4.49
C LEU A 312 -6.44 -14.86 4.24
N LYS A 313 -6.46 -15.48 3.07
CA LYS A 313 -5.61 -16.64 2.72
C LYS A 313 -4.26 -16.28 2.10
N HIS A 314 -4.15 -15.07 1.59
CA HIS A 314 -2.91 -14.53 1.04
C HIS A 314 -2.63 -13.17 1.65
N ASP A 315 -1.40 -12.70 1.47
CA ASP A 315 -0.96 -11.40 1.90
C ASP A 315 -1.65 -10.28 1.12
N GLY A 316 -1.75 -9.10 1.73
CA GLY A 316 -2.22 -7.91 1.04
C GLY A 316 -2.00 -6.62 1.80
N LEU A 317 -2.46 -5.50 1.24
CA LEU A 317 -2.28 -4.15 1.73
C LEU A 317 -3.62 -3.54 2.11
N PHE A 318 -3.68 -2.99 3.30
CA PHE A 318 -4.70 -2.02 3.67
C PHE A 318 -4.60 -0.77 2.80
N PRO A 319 -5.71 -0.08 2.49
CA PRO A 319 -5.64 1.28 1.95
C PRO A 319 -4.88 2.21 2.90
N SER A 320 -5.11 2.10 4.21
CA SER A 320 -4.26 2.70 5.23
C SER A 320 -4.46 2.06 6.60
N TYR A 321 -3.37 1.72 7.28
CA TYR A 321 -3.40 1.29 8.67
C TYR A 321 -3.81 2.39 9.66
N ALA A 322 -3.67 3.67 9.29
CA ALA A 322 -3.90 4.81 10.16
C ALA A 322 -5.39 5.14 10.35
N TYR A 323 -6.27 4.52 9.55
CA TYR A 323 -7.72 4.64 9.68
C TYR A 323 -8.31 3.24 9.91
N SER A 324 -9.04 3.06 11.01
CA SER A 324 -9.58 1.74 11.38
C SER A 324 -10.62 1.23 10.38
N GLY A 325 -11.32 2.11 9.65
CA GLY A 325 -12.22 1.70 8.59
C GLY A 325 -11.53 1.11 7.35
N PHE A 326 -10.18 1.04 7.34
CA PHE A 326 -9.37 0.48 6.26
C PHE A 326 -8.60 -0.78 6.67
N HIS A 327 -8.94 -1.43 7.78
CA HIS A 327 -8.28 -2.69 8.21
C HIS A 327 -8.84 -3.93 7.47
N GLY A 328 -8.89 -3.83 6.14
CA GLY A 328 -9.32 -4.86 5.19
C GLY A 328 -8.70 -4.63 3.80
N PHE A 329 -9.03 -5.47 2.83
CA PHE A 329 -8.57 -5.33 1.45
C PHE A 329 -9.75 -5.00 0.53
N TRP A 330 -9.61 -3.94 -0.27
CA TRP A 330 -10.60 -3.50 -1.25
C TRP A 330 -10.16 -3.90 -2.66
N ALA A 331 -11.11 -4.28 -3.51
CA ALA A 331 -10.83 -4.73 -4.87
C ALA A 331 -10.06 -3.66 -5.68
N TRP A 332 -10.58 -2.43 -5.74
CA TRP A 332 -9.97 -1.36 -6.55
C TRP A 332 -8.54 -1.03 -6.11
N ASP A 333 -8.37 -0.83 -4.81
CA ASP A 333 -7.11 -0.58 -4.14
C ASP A 333 -6.12 -1.70 -4.44
N SER A 334 -6.55 -2.96 -4.34
CA SER A 334 -5.72 -4.14 -4.55
C SER A 334 -5.09 -4.19 -5.93
N TRP A 335 -5.85 -3.85 -6.98
CA TRP A 335 -5.31 -3.80 -8.34
C TRP A 335 -4.22 -2.73 -8.46
N LYS A 336 -4.48 -1.54 -7.93
CA LYS A 336 -3.55 -0.40 -7.95
C LYS A 336 -2.28 -0.68 -7.14
N HIS A 337 -2.42 -1.28 -5.96
CA HIS A 337 -1.31 -1.69 -5.09
C HIS A 337 -0.41 -2.70 -5.81
N ALA A 338 -1.01 -3.73 -6.41
CA ALA A 338 -0.28 -4.78 -7.10
C ALA A 338 0.55 -4.23 -8.25
N VAL A 339 0.01 -3.31 -9.06
CA VAL A 339 0.79 -2.68 -10.15
C VAL A 339 1.95 -1.86 -9.59
N GLY A 340 1.71 -1.02 -8.58
CA GLY A 340 2.77 -0.22 -7.96
C GLY A 340 3.90 -1.07 -7.36
N LEU A 341 3.60 -2.31 -6.94
CA LEU A 341 4.56 -3.24 -6.34
C LEU A 341 5.18 -4.24 -7.31
N ALA A 342 4.65 -4.41 -8.52
CA ALA A 342 4.98 -5.52 -9.42
C ALA A 342 6.49 -5.72 -9.64
N ASP A 343 7.24 -4.66 -9.94
CA ASP A 343 8.69 -4.77 -10.17
C ASP A 343 9.53 -4.82 -8.89
N ILE A 344 8.95 -4.46 -7.75
CA ILE A 344 9.68 -4.22 -6.50
C ILE A 344 9.53 -5.40 -5.56
N VAL A 345 8.28 -5.76 -5.26
CA VAL A 345 7.88 -6.86 -4.37
C VAL A 345 6.86 -7.75 -5.10
N PRO A 346 7.25 -8.43 -6.20
CA PRO A 346 6.33 -9.14 -7.09
C PRO A 346 5.48 -10.20 -6.39
N GLU A 347 6.04 -10.92 -5.41
CA GLU A 347 5.28 -11.97 -4.69
C GLU A 347 4.14 -11.36 -3.86
N LEU A 348 4.37 -10.22 -3.21
CA LEU A 348 3.30 -9.49 -2.52
C LEU A 348 2.24 -8.95 -3.51
N ALA A 349 2.65 -8.52 -4.70
CA ALA A 349 1.72 -8.11 -5.74
C ALA A 349 0.85 -9.29 -6.25
N LYS A 350 1.43 -10.50 -6.37
CA LYS A 350 0.68 -11.73 -6.70
C LYS A 350 -0.29 -12.11 -5.59
N ASP A 351 0.13 -12.02 -4.33
CA ASP A 351 -0.70 -12.33 -3.17
C ASP A 351 -1.89 -11.35 -3.06
N GLN A 352 -1.65 -10.05 -3.26
CA GLN A 352 -2.69 -9.02 -3.29
C GLN A 352 -3.78 -9.33 -4.33
N ILE A 353 -3.39 -9.84 -5.50
CA ILE A 353 -4.35 -10.21 -6.54
C ILE A 353 -5.07 -11.51 -6.14
N SER A 354 -4.31 -12.52 -5.71
CA SER A 354 -4.82 -13.84 -5.34
C SER A 354 -5.83 -13.76 -4.20
N THR A 355 -5.57 -12.93 -3.17
CA THR A 355 -6.49 -12.77 -2.03
C THR A 355 -7.85 -12.27 -2.47
N MET A 356 -7.95 -11.36 -3.45
CA MET A 356 -9.26 -10.90 -3.93
C MET A 356 -9.97 -11.99 -4.74
N TYR A 357 -9.22 -12.77 -5.53
CA TYR A 357 -9.75 -13.89 -6.32
C TYR A 357 -10.13 -15.13 -5.49
N ASP A 358 -9.74 -15.20 -4.22
CA ASP A 358 -10.28 -16.16 -3.25
C ASP A 358 -11.74 -15.86 -2.89
N TYR A 359 -12.15 -14.61 -3.07
CA TYR A 359 -13.52 -14.09 -2.84
C TYR A 359 -14.17 -13.70 -4.16
N GLN A 360 -13.97 -14.54 -5.17
CA GLN A 360 -14.78 -14.54 -6.38
C GLN A 360 -15.94 -15.53 -6.21
N ASP A 361 -17.17 -15.09 -6.45
CA ASP A 361 -18.35 -15.94 -6.32
C ASP A 361 -18.60 -16.88 -7.53
N ILE A 362 -19.71 -17.61 -7.47
CA ILE A 362 -20.11 -18.56 -8.51
C ILE A 362 -20.58 -17.90 -9.80
N ASP A 363 -20.96 -16.63 -9.78
CA ASP A 363 -21.37 -15.88 -10.96
C ASP A 363 -20.20 -15.10 -11.59
N GLY A 364 -19.12 -14.89 -10.83
CA GLY A 364 -17.89 -14.26 -11.27
C GLY A 364 -17.56 -12.96 -10.56
N MET A 365 -18.47 -12.42 -9.73
CA MET A 365 -18.26 -11.18 -8.99
C MET A 365 -17.13 -11.35 -7.97
N ILE A 366 -16.29 -10.33 -7.86
CA ILE A 366 -15.31 -10.21 -6.78
C ILE A 366 -15.90 -9.27 -5.73
N ALA A 367 -15.85 -9.65 -4.46
CA ALA A 367 -16.29 -8.83 -3.34
C ALA A 367 -15.61 -7.45 -3.35
N ASP A 368 -16.35 -6.40 -2.99
CA ASP A 368 -15.80 -5.05 -2.84
C ASP A 368 -14.67 -5.03 -1.81
N CYS A 369 -14.96 -5.50 -0.59
CA CYS A 369 -13.97 -5.54 0.48
C CYS A 369 -14.05 -6.82 1.33
N ILE A 370 -12.87 -7.27 1.76
CA ILE A 370 -12.66 -8.49 2.55
C ILE A 370 -11.83 -8.19 3.79
N PHE A 371 -12.05 -8.96 4.86
CA PHE A 371 -11.53 -8.70 6.20
C PHE A 371 -10.93 -9.96 6.81
N ARG A 372 -10.08 -9.81 7.82
CA ARG A 372 -9.49 -10.95 8.56
C ARG A 372 -10.53 -11.75 9.33
N ASP A 373 -11.45 -11.07 10.00
CA ASP A 373 -12.40 -11.67 10.93
C ASP A 373 -13.81 -11.11 10.73
N THR A 374 -14.70 -11.97 10.25
CA THR A 374 -16.10 -11.62 9.97
C THR A 374 -16.98 -11.50 11.22
N LEU A 375 -16.46 -11.79 12.41
CA LEU A 375 -17.12 -11.47 13.67
C LEU A 375 -16.97 -9.98 14.02
N ILE A 376 -15.94 -9.32 13.50
CA ILE A 376 -15.67 -7.89 13.67
C ILE A 376 -16.31 -7.10 12.52
N GLU A 377 -15.93 -7.42 11.28
CA GLU A 377 -16.40 -6.72 10.07
C GLU A 377 -16.73 -7.72 8.95
N LYS A 378 -17.95 -7.64 8.42
CA LYS A 378 -18.42 -8.53 7.34
C LYS A 378 -17.82 -8.11 6.00
N HIS A 379 -17.48 -9.09 5.16
CA HIS A 379 -17.15 -8.82 3.76
C HIS A 379 -18.31 -8.09 3.06
N ASN A 380 -17.99 -7.13 2.19
CA ASN A 380 -18.99 -6.41 1.41
C ASN A 380 -19.20 -7.09 0.03
N TRP A 381 -20.41 -7.60 -0.18
CA TRP A 381 -20.86 -8.19 -1.45
C TRP A 381 -21.98 -7.38 -2.11
N ARG A 382 -22.25 -6.17 -1.62
CA ARG A 382 -23.33 -5.30 -2.12
C ARG A 382 -22.98 -4.68 -3.49
N ASP A 383 -21.69 -4.65 -3.79
CA ASP A 383 -21.08 -4.10 -4.99
C ASP A 383 -19.70 -4.74 -5.20
N THR A 384 -19.13 -4.55 -6.39
CA THR A 384 -17.72 -4.79 -6.67
C THR A 384 -16.96 -3.45 -6.74
N LYS A 385 -15.88 -3.37 -7.51
CA LYS A 385 -15.21 -2.12 -7.90
C LYS A 385 -14.85 -2.17 -9.39
N PRO A 386 -14.42 -1.06 -10.03
CA PRO A 386 -14.23 -1.09 -11.47
C PRO A 386 -13.17 -2.14 -11.90
N PRO A 387 -13.18 -2.59 -13.18
CA PRO A 387 -12.41 -3.75 -13.61
C PRO A 387 -10.97 -3.40 -14.03
N LEU A 388 -10.04 -3.39 -13.07
CA LEU A 388 -8.59 -3.24 -13.32
C LEU A 388 -7.78 -4.51 -13.01
N SER A 389 -8.45 -5.62 -12.71
CA SER A 389 -7.77 -6.86 -12.33
C SER A 389 -6.92 -7.42 -13.49
N GLY A 390 -7.38 -7.30 -14.74
CA GLY A 390 -6.61 -7.68 -15.93
C GLY A 390 -5.32 -6.87 -16.10
N TRP A 391 -5.38 -5.56 -15.83
CA TRP A 391 -4.20 -4.67 -15.83
C TRP A 391 -3.19 -5.11 -14.76
N ALA A 392 -3.66 -5.38 -13.53
CA ALA A 392 -2.81 -5.83 -12.45
C ALA A 392 -2.10 -7.16 -12.75
N ILE A 393 -2.85 -8.16 -13.27
CA ILE A 393 -2.28 -9.45 -13.67
C ILE A 393 -1.24 -9.29 -14.77
N ALA A 394 -1.53 -8.47 -15.80
CA ALA A 394 -0.60 -8.21 -16.89
C ALA A 394 0.69 -7.54 -16.40
N LYS A 395 0.59 -6.53 -15.53
CA LYS A 395 1.76 -5.82 -14.99
C LYS A 395 2.64 -6.71 -14.11
N VAL A 396 2.04 -7.57 -13.29
CA VAL A 396 2.78 -8.58 -12.53
C VAL A 396 3.45 -9.60 -13.46
N PHE A 397 2.78 -10.01 -14.54
CA PHE A 397 3.38 -10.88 -15.55
C PHE A 397 4.55 -10.20 -16.29
N GLU A 398 4.41 -8.93 -16.70
CA GLU A 398 5.48 -8.14 -17.33
C GLU A 398 6.73 -8.10 -16.44
N ALA A 399 6.55 -7.92 -15.12
CA ALA A 399 7.63 -7.86 -14.15
C ALA A 399 8.33 -9.21 -13.89
N THR A 400 7.59 -10.33 -13.99
CA THR A 400 8.05 -11.63 -13.47
C THR A 400 8.23 -12.72 -14.53
N GLY A 401 7.55 -12.62 -15.66
CA GLY A 401 7.41 -13.70 -16.66
C GLY A 401 6.66 -14.93 -16.15
N ASP A 402 5.99 -14.86 -14.99
CA ASP A 402 5.36 -16.03 -14.35
C ASP A 402 4.09 -16.45 -15.07
N THR A 403 4.25 -17.39 -16.01
CA THR A 403 3.13 -17.91 -16.79
C THR A 403 2.22 -18.83 -15.98
N ALA A 404 2.70 -19.40 -14.87
CA ALA A 404 1.90 -20.25 -13.99
C ALA A 404 0.87 -19.42 -13.21
N PHE A 405 1.29 -18.25 -12.72
CA PHE A 405 0.39 -17.26 -12.13
C PHE A 405 -0.70 -16.79 -13.10
N VAL A 406 -0.33 -16.45 -14.34
CA VAL A 406 -1.34 -16.09 -15.37
C VAL A 406 -2.29 -17.26 -15.63
N LYS A 407 -1.77 -18.48 -15.74
CA LYS A 407 -2.58 -19.68 -16.00
C LYS A 407 -3.60 -19.96 -14.90
N SER A 408 -3.26 -19.71 -13.63
CA SER A 408 -4.18 -19.94 -12.51
C SER A 408 -5.31 -18.91 -12.44
N LEU A 409 -5.03 -17.64 -12.75
CA LEU A 409 -6.01 -16.55 -12.65
C LEU A 409 -6.80 -16.30 -13.93
N TYR A 410 -6.27 -16.63 -15.10
CA TYR A 410 -6.94 -16.31 -16.38
C TYR A 410 -8.39 -16.83 -16.49
N PRO A 411 -8.74 -18.07 -16.08
CA PRO A 411 -10.14 -18.51 -16.08
C PRO A 411 -11.05 -17.69 -15.15
N LYS A 412 -10.51 -17.23 -14.01
CA LYS A 412 -11.22 -16.40 -13.03
C LYS A 412 -11.43 -14.99 -13.57
N LEU A 413 -10.40 -14.38 -14.17
CA LEU A 413 -10.48 -13.07 -14.83
C LEU A 413 -11.56 -13.06 -15.92
N LYS A 414 -11.58 -14.08 -16.78
CA LYS A 414 -12.63 -14.21 -17.82
C LYS A 414 -14.04 -14.21 -17.24
N LYS A 415 -14.22 -14.88 -16.11
CA LYS A 415 -15.52 -14.98 -15.45
C LYS A 415 -15.94 -13.65 -14.83
N TYR A 416 -15.00 -12.93 -14.22
CA TYR A 416 -15.25 -11.58 -13.70
C TYR A 416 -15.57 -10.59 -14.82
N HIS A 417 -14.84 -10.67 -15.94
CA HIS A 417 -15.13 -9.88 -17.13
C HIS A 417 -16.54 -10.15 -17.69
N GLN A 418 -16.93 -11.42 -17.79
CA GLN A 418 -18.26 -11.80 -18.27
C GLN A 418 -19.37 -11.38 -17.29
N TRP A 419 -19.10 -11.38 -15.99
CA TRP A 419 -20.07 -10.97 -14.98
C TRP A 419 -20.56 -9.53 -15.19
N TRP A 420 -19.70 -8.61 -15.63
CA TRP A 420 -20.12 -7.24 -15.98
C TRP A 420 -21.20 -7.24 -17.07
N TYR A 421 -20.98 -7.91 -18.19
CA TYR A 421 -21.98 -7.99 -19.25
C TYR A 421 -23.24 -8.77 -18.85
N ASP A 422 -23.10 -9.72 -17.93
CA ASP A 422 -24.22 -10.55 -17.50
C ASP A 422 -25.15 -9.82 -16.49
N PHE A 423 -24.60 -8.93 -15.64
CA PHE A 423 -25.29 -8.36 -14.48
C PHE A 423 -25.24 -6.83 -14.38
N ARG A 424 -24.55 -6.16 -15.30
CA ARG A 424 -24.32 -4.70 -15.34
C ARG A 424 -24.46 -4.13 -16.75
N ASP A 425 -25.23 -4.77 -17.62
CA ASP A 425 -25.59 -4.27 -18.95
C ASP A 425 -27.12 -4.36 -19.07
N HIS A 426 -27.80 -3.29 -18.64
CA HIS A 426 -29.25 -3.29 -18.46
C HIS A 426 -30.01 -3.46 -19.78
N ASP A 427 -29.58 -2.74 -20.81
CA ASP A 427 -30.23 -2.70 -22.12
C ASP A 427 -29.60 -3.65 -23.16
N GLN A 428 -28.59 -4.43 -22.75
CA GLN A 428 -27.89 -5.45 -23.54
C GLN A 428 -27.22 -4.89 -24.79
N ASN A 429 -26.75 -3.64 -24.72
CA ASN A 429 -26.12 -2.96 -25.84
C ASN A 429 -24.59 -3.17 -25.89
N GLY A 430 -24.02 -3.87 -24.91
CA GLY A 430 -22.59 -4.14 -24.78
C GLY A 430 -21.81 -3.03 -24.07
N LEU A 431 -22.48 -2.05 -23.46
CA LEU A 431 -21.93 -1.00 -22.62
C LEU A 431 -22.48 -1.15 -21.20
N CYS A 432 -21.59 -1.31 -20.24
CA CYS A 432 -22.00 -1.58 -18.87
C CYS A 432 -22.27 -0.31 -18.07
N GLU A 433 -23.06 -0.45 -17.01
CA GLU A 433 -23.32 0.56 -16.00
C GLU A 433 -22.75 0.15 -14.63
N TYR A 434 -22.43 1.11 -13.78
CA TYR A 434 -22.22 0.81 -12.36
C TYR A 434 -23.55 0.45 -11.70
N GLY A 435 -23.50 -0.36 -10.65
CA GLY A 435 -24.69 -0.94 -10.07
C GLY A 435 -24.49 -1.58 -8.70
N SER A 436 -25.50 -2.32 -8.24
CA SER A 436 -25.44 -3.01 -6.95
C SER A 436 -26.12 -4.37 -7.02
N THR A 437 -25.78 -5.24 -6.08
CA THR A 437 -26.42 -6.55 -5.94
C THR A 437 -27.71 -6.47 -5.12
N ASP A 438 -27.86 -5.44 -4.29
CA ASP A 438 -28.98 -5.26 -3.35
C ASP A 438 -30.01 -4.21 -3.78
N GLY A 439 -29.77 -3.51 -4.90
CA GLY A 439 -30.66 -2.50 -5.46
C GLY A 439 -30.56 -1.13 -4.81
N THR A 440 -29.60 -0.94 -3.90
CA THR A 440 -29.35 0.37 -3.30
C THR A 440 -28.48 1.23 -4.21
N ARG A 441 -28.85 2.50 -4.34
CA ARG A 441 -28.04 3.52 -5.05
C ARG A 441 -26.71 3.78 -4.37
N VAL A 442 -26.66 3.64 -3.04
CA VAL A 442 -25.43 3.85 -2.26
C VAL A 442 -24.36 2.84 -2.66
N ALA A 443 -24.70 1.54 -2.74
CA ALA A 443 -23.75 0.52 -3.18
C ALA A 443 -23.35 0.70 -4.66
N ALA A 444 -24.27 1.18 -5.51
CA ALA A 444 -23.93 1.50 -6.90
C ALA A 444 -22.94 2.66 -7.04
N ALA A 445 -23.06 3.67 -6.19
CA ALA A 445 -22.09 4.75 -6.11
C ALA A 445 -20.74 4.24 -5.58
N TRP A 446 -20.73 3.36 -4.58
CA TRP A 446 -19.52 2.70 -4.11
C TRP A 446 -18.84 1.86 -5.20
N GLU A 447 -19.62 1.17 -6.04
CA GLU A 447 -19.08 0.34 -7.13
C GLU A 447 -18.26 1.15 -8.14
N SER A 448 -18.61 2.43 -8.34
CA SER A 448 -17.83 3.35 -9.18
C SER A 448 -16.47 3.73 -8.58
N GLY A 449 -16.32 3.57 -7.25
CA GLY A 449 -15.21 4.11 -6.49
C GLY A 449 -15.23 5.63 -6.33
N MET A 450 -16.26 6.32 -6.84
CA MET A 450 -16.45 7.78 -6.76
C MET A 450 -17.78 8.15 -6.09
N ASP A 451 -17.95 7.68 -4.85
CA ASP A 451 -19.19 7.58 -4.07
C ASP A 451 -20.14 8.80 -4.10
N ASN A 452 -19.60 10.01 -4.18
CA ASN A 452 -20.38 11.24 -4.15
C ASN A 452 -20.08 12.18 -5.32
N ALA A 453 -19.54 11.68 -6.42
CA ALA A 453 -19.27 12.48 -7.61
C ALA A 453 -20.58 13.05 -8.21
N VAL A 454 -20.53 14.31 -8.66
CA VAL A 454 -21.70 15.06 -9.17
C VAL A 454 -22.39 14.34 -10.33
N ARG A 455 -21.61 13.66 -11.19
CA ARG A 455 -22.10 12.87 -12.32
C ARG A 455 -23.15 11.82 -11.94
N PHE A 456 -23.22 11.39 -10.69
CA PHE A 456 -24.19 10.38 -10.25
C PHE A 456 -25.42 10.96 -9.55
N ASP A 457 -25.50 12.27 -9.29
CA ASP A 457 -26.53 12.86 -8.43
C ASP A 457 -27.96 12.59 -8.89
N GLU A 458 -28.19 12.66 -10.19
CA GLU A 458 -29.50 12.44 -10.81
C GLU A 458 -29.71 10.99 -11.27
N ALA A 459 -28.76 10.09 -11.00
CA ALA A 459 -28.85 8.69 -11.42
C ALA A 459 -29.82 7.87 -10.56
N THR A 460 -30.64 7.05 -11.21
CA THR A 460 -31.62 6.18 -10.56
C THR A 460 -31.35 4.71 -10.86
N MET A 461 -31.81 3.82 -9.97
CA MET A 461 -31.58 2.38 -10.13
C MET A 461 -32.57 1.73 -11.10
N ARG A 462 -32.09 0.76 -11.86
CA ARG A 462 -32.85 -0.16 -12.73
C ARG A 462 -32.57 -1.60 -12.31
N THR A 463 -33.56 -2.46 -12.45
CA THR A 463 -33.41 -3.90 -12.20
C THR A 463 -33.00 -4.60 -13.49
N ASN A 464 -31.98 -5.44 -13.44
CA ASN A 464 -31.50 -6.19 -14.62
C ASN A 464 -32.23 -7.54 -14.74
N GLU A 465 -32.42 -8.00 -15.99
CA GLU A 465 -33.20 -9.22 -16.26
C GLU A 465 -32.61 -10.47 -15.59
N ARG A 466 -31.28 -10.56 -15.53
CA ARG A 466 -30.55 -11.70 -14.95
C ARG A 466 -30.30 -11.57 -13.44
N GLY A 467 -30.86 -10.53 -12.80
CA GLY A 467 -30.62 -10.18 -11.41
C GLY A 467 -29.58 -9.07 -11.27
N GLY A 468 -29.47 -8.52 -10.05
CA GLY A 468 -28.70 -7.30 -9.81
C GLY A 468 -29.39 -6.05 -10.36
N TYR A 469 -28.71 -4.92 -10.19
CA TYR A 469 -29.25 -3.60 -10.48
C TYR A 469 -28.18 -2.71 -11.09
N SER A 470 -28.56 -1.86 -12.04
CA SER A 470 -27.70 -0.87 -12.71
C SER A 470 -28.20 0.54 -12.43
N LEU A 471 -27.32 1.54 -12.46
CA LEU A 471 -27.74 2.93 -12.62
C LEU A 471 -28.32 3.12 -14.03
N ASP A 472 -29.23 4.06 -14.21
CA ASP A 472 -29.72 4.48 -15.54
C ASP A 472 -28.73 5.41 -16.27
N GLN A 473 -27.45 5.06 -16.17
CA GLN A 473 -26.31 5.82 -16.65
C GLN A 473 -25.17 4.88 -16.99
N GLU A 474 -24.79 4.89 -18.26
CA GLU A 474 -23.55 4.26 -18.68
C GLU A 474 -22.39 5.20 -18.43
N SER A 475 -21.34 4.62 -17.87
CA SER A 475 -20.17 5.35 -17.40
C SER A 475 -19.01 5.21 -18.38
N VAL A 476 -18.47 6.33 -18.85
CA VAL A 476 -17.38 6.32 -19.85
C VAL A 476 -16.11 5.67 -19.30
N ASP A 477 -15.82 5.88 -18.02
CA ASP A 477 -14.68 5.27 -17.33
C ASP A 477 -14.85 3.75 -17.20
N LEU A 478 -16.03 3.25 -16.78
CA LEU A 478 -16.31 1.82 -16.69
C LEU A 478 -16.06 1.11 -18.03
N ASN A 479 -16.59 1.67 -19.12
CA ASN A 479 -16.48 1.07 -20.44
C ASN A 479 -15.05 1.20 -21.01
N ALA A 480 -14.31 2.24 -20.64
CA ALA A 480 -12.88 2.34 -20.92
C ALA A 480 -12.05 1.30 -20.14
N TYR A 481 -12.40 1.02 -18.87
CA TYR A 481 -11.77 -0.05 -18.08
C TYR A 481 -12.08 -1.44 -18.67
N LEU A 482 -13.32 -1.70 -19.08
CA LEU A 482 -13.71 -2.96 -19.74
C LEU A 482 -13.01 -3.15 -21.09
N TYR A 483 -12.80 -2.08 -21.85
CA TYR A 483 -11.94 -2.11 -23.04
C TYR A 483 -10.51 -2.52 -22.68
N ALA A 484 -9.92 -1.87 -21.68
CA ALA A 484 -8.58 -2.19 -21.22
C ALA A 484 -8.49 -3.65 -20.75
N GLU A 485 -9.51 -4.15 -20.04
CA GLU A 485 -9.57 -5.55 -19.61
C GLU A 485 -9.67 -6.53 -20.78
N LYS A 486 -10.44 -6.23 -21.84
CA LYS A 486 -10.45 -7.03 -23.09
C LYS A 486 -9.08 -7.04 -23.77
N PHE A 487 -8.38 -5.89 -23.79
CA PHE A 487 -7.02 -5.82 -24.29
C PHE A 487 -6.08 -6.74 -23.48
N TYR A 488 -6.11 -6.66 -22.15
CA TYR A 488 -5.28 -7.53 -21.30
C TYR A 488 -5.67 -9.01 -21.40
N LEU A 489 -6.96 -9.33 -21.53
CA LEU A 489 -7.42 -10.70 -21.80
C LEU A 489 -6.86 -11.24 -23.11
N SER A 490 -6.82 -10.42 -24.17
CA SER A 490 -6.14 -10.75 -25.42
C SER A 490 -4.66 -11.06 -25.17
N GLU A 491 -3.92 -10.16 -24.52
CA GLU A 491 -2.47 -10.33 -24.29
C GLU A 491 -2.16 -11.56 -23.44
N LEU A 492 -2.90 -11.79 -22.36
CA LEU A 492 -2.75 -12.95 -21.48
C LEU A 492 -3.15 -14.25 -22.19
N SER A 493 -4.19 -14.24 -23.03
CA SER A 493 -4.57 -15.41 -23.83
C SER A 493 -3.48 -15.79 -24.83
N ARG A 494 -2.78 -14.80 -25.41
CA ARG A 494 -1.64 -15.01 -26.30
C ARG A 494 -0.46 -15.65 -25.56
N VAL A 495 -0.15 -15.15 -24.36
CA VAL A 495 0.86 -15.73 -23.46
C VAL A 495 0.55 -17.21 -23.15
N LEU A 496 -0.73 -17.55 -22.99
CA LEU A 496 -1.17 -18.92 -22.73
C LEU A 496 -1.35 -19.79 -23.99
N GLY A 497 -1.04 -19.28 -25.18
CA GLY A 497 -1.16 -20.01 -26.44
C GLY A 497 -2.61 -20.29 -26.86
N LYS A 498 -3.51 -19.33 -26.65
CA LYS A 498 -4.96 -19.44 -26.95
C LYS A 498 -5.39 -18.51 -28.10
N PRO A 499 -4.96 -18.76 -29.35
CA PRO A 499 -5.11 -17.81 -30.46
C PRO A 499 -6.57 -17.45 -30.78
N SER A 500 -7.52 -18.38 -30.67
CA SER A 500 -8.94 -18.10 -30.90
C SER A 500 -9.53 -17.14 -29.85
N GLU A 501 -9.10 -17.24 -28.59
CA GLU A 501 -9.50 -16.30 -27.55
C GLU A 501 -8.83 -14.94 -27.76
N THR A 502 -7.56 -14.93 -28.19
CA THR A 502 -6.83 -13.70 -28.54
C THR A 502 -7.56 -12.92 -29.63
N GLU A 503 -7.86 -13.57 -30.77
CA GLU A 503 -8.54 -12.92 -31.89
C GLU A 503 -9.93 -12.41 -31.49
N ARG A 504 -10.69 -13.17 -30.69
CA ARG A 504 -12.00 -12.76 -30.21
C ARG A 504 -11.91 -11.51 -29.33
N TYR A 505 -11.05 -11.50 -28.32
CA TYR A 505 -10.93 -10.34 -27.43
C TYR A 505 -10.39 -9.10 -28.15
N GLN A 506 -9.52 -9.25 -29.15
CA GLN A 506 -9.09 -8.13 -30.00
C GLN A 506 -10.25 -7.52 -30.78
N GLN A 507 -11.14 -8.35 -31.35
CA GLN A 507 -12.31 -7.89 -32.09
C GLN A 507 -13.31 -7.20 -31.16
N GLU A 508 -13.62 -7.82 -30.01
CA GLU A 508 -14.54 -7.27 -29.01
C GLU A 508 -14.01 -5.96 -28.40
N ALA A 509 -12.69 -5.85 -28.16
CA ALA A 509 -12.06 -4.61 -27.69
C ALA A 509 -12.20 -3.51 -28.75
N LYS A 510 -11.92 -3.81 -30.03
CA LYS A 510 -12.07 -2.83 -31.11
C LYS A 510 -13.49 -2.30 -31.21
N GLN A 511 -14.50 -3.19 -31.15
CA GLN A 511 -15.91 -2.80 -31.18
C GLN A 511 -16.27 -1.87 -30.02
N LEU A 512 -15.82 -2.22 -28.80
CA LEU A 512 -16.07 -1.39 -27.61
C LEU A 512 -15.38 -0.03 -27.70
N ALA A 513 -14.14 0.03 -28.21
CA ALA A 513 -13.45 1.31 -28.44
C ALA A 513 -14.19 2.19 -29.46
N ASP A 514 -14.73 1.59 -30.53
CA ASP A 514 -15.54 2.31 -31.52
C ASP A 514 -16.81 2.88 -30.87
N GLN A 515 -17.51 2.09 -30.04
CA GLN A 515 -18.69 2.57 -29.28
C GLN A 515 -18.32 3.70 -28.31
N VAL A 516 -17.25 3.55 -27.52
CA VAL A 516 -16.84 4.53 -26.51
C VAL A 516 -16.52 5.88 -27.14
N LYS A 517 -15.72 5.90 -28.21
CA LYS A 517 -15.30 7.17 -28.84
C LYS A 517 -16.40 7.88 -29.62
N GLU A 518 -17.44 7.16 -30.04
CA GLU A 518 -18.59 7.72 -30.75
C GLU A 518 -19.70 8.16 -29.80
N LYS A 519 -20.02 7.35 -28.78
CA LYS A 519 -21.15 7.60 -27.86
C LYS A 519 -20.83 8.66 -26.81
N TYR A 520 -19.65 8.61 -26.22
CA TYR A 520 -19.33 9.42 -25.03
C TYR A 520 -18.60 10.73 -25.38
N PHE A 521 -18.04 10.89 -26.58
CA PHE A 521 -17.33 12.11 -26.95
C PHE A 521 -18.27 13.16 -27.53
N ASN A 522 -18.36 14.31 -26.88
CA ASN A 522 -19.06 15.47 -27.39
C ASN A 522 -18.10 16.40 -28.13
N ALA A 523 -18.23 16.44 -29.46
CA ALA A 523 -17.34 17.22 -30.31
C ALA A 523 -17.48 18.75 -30.14
N SER A 524 -18.65 19.25 -29.73
CA SER A 524 -18.83 20.69 -29.47
C SER A 524 -18.24 21.13 -28.13
N GLU A 525 -18.28 20.25 -27.14
CA GLU A 525 -17.73 20.50 -25.80
C GLU A 525 -16.24 20.14 -25.72
N GLY A 526 -15.75 19.26 -26.60
CA GLY A 526 -14.33 18.85 -26.64
C GLY A 526 -13.95 17.83 -25.58
N PHE A 527 -14.91 17.07 -25.05
CA PHE A 527 -14.71 16.23 -23.87
C PHE A 527 -15.55 14.95 -23.91
N PHE A 528 -15.22 14.00 -23.04
CA PHE A 528 -15.96 12.74 -22.86
C PHE A 528 -16.88 12.82 -21.65
N PHE A 529 -18.12 12.34 -21.79
CA PHE A 529 -19.15 12.38 -20.76
C PHE A 529 -19.88 11.05 -20.65
N ASP A 530 -20.48 10.84 -19.47
CA ASP A 530 -21.45 9.77 -19.27
C ASP A 530 -22.74 10.04 -20.05
N VAL A 531 -23.49 8.96 -20.32
CA VAL A 531 -24.74 9.02 -21.07
C VAL A 531 -25.82 8.23 -20.31
N ARG A 532 -26.98 8.87 -20.10
CA ARG A 532 -28.18 8.24 -19.57
C ARG A 532 -28.70 7.19 -20.55
N LEU A 533 -29.44 6.20 -20.05
CA LEU A 533 -30.05 5.18 -20.93
C LEU A 533 -31.07 5.76 -21.94
N ASP A 534 -31.59 6.97 -21.71
CA ASP A 534 -32.44 7.69 -22.68
C ASP A 534 -31.64 8.49 -23.72
N GLY A 535 -30.31 8.38 -23.71
CA GLY A 535 -29.39 9.05 -24.62
C GLY A 535 -28.99 10.47 -24.21
N LYS A 536 -29.46 10.98 -23.07
CA LYS A 536 -29.04 12.30 -22.59
C LYS A 536 -27.62 12.26 -22.01
N GLU A 537 -26.81 13.21 -22.43
CA GLU A 537 -25.49 13.44 -21.87
C GLU A 537 -25.57 13.91 -20.40
N VAL A 538 -24.64 13.42 -19.58
CA VAL A 538 -24.36 13.93 -18.23
C VAL A 538 -23.19 14.91 -18.35
N ALA A 539 -23.50 16.17 -18.63
CA ALA A 539 -22.52 17.23 -18.90
C ALA A 539 -21.77 17.71 -17.63
N VAL A 540 -21.08 16.78 -16.96
CA VAL A 540 -20.22 17.02 -15.80
C VAL A 540 -18.78 16.74 -16.23
N TYR A 541 -17.92 17.75 -16.09
CA TYR A 541 -16.51 17.62 -16.40
C TYR A 541 -15.75 17.06 -15.20
N GLY A 542 -15.21 15.86 -15.34
CA GLY A 542 -14.45 15.18 -14.30
C GLY A 542 -13.41 14.20 -14.87
N PRO A 543 -12.72 13.45 -14.00
CA PRO A 543 -11.64 12.57 -14.37
C PRO A 543 -12.02 11.42 -15.31
N GLU A 544 -13.28 11.00 -15.29
CA GLU A 544 -13.85 10.04 -16.22
C GLU A 544 -13.52 10.39 -17.68
N GLY A 545 -13.45 11.68 -18.01
CA GLY A 545 -13.30 12.16 -19.38
C GLY A 545 -11.91 11.98 -19.97
N TRP A 546 -10.90 11.69 -19.16
CA TRP A 546 -9.54 11.35 -19.62
C TRP A 546 -9.17 9.87 -19.44
N ILE A 547 -10.05 9.05 -18.89
CA ILE A 547 -9.84 7.59 -18.85
C ILE A 547 -9.75 6.97 -20.26
N PRO A 548 -10.53 7.41 -21.28
CA PRO A 548 -10.33 6.98 -22.67
C PRO A 548 -8.95 7.30 -23.25
N LEU A 549 -8.26 8.34 -22.75
CA LEU A 549 -6.88 8.64 -23.14
C LEU A 549 -5.93 7.64 -22.49
N TRP A 550 -6.05 7.37 -21.18
CA TRP A 550 -5.25 6.34 -20.51
C TRP A 550 -5.41 4.96 -21.17
N ALA A 551 -6.64 4.60 -21.52
CA ALA A 551 -6.94 3.33 -22.17
C ALA A 551 -6.46 3.28 -23.64
N GLY A 552 -6.11 4.42 -24.27
CA GLY A 552 -5.71 4.46 -25.68
C GLY A 552 -6.87 4.32 -26.68
N ILE A 553 -8.08 4.75 -26.29
CA ILE A 553 -9.30 4.64 -27.10
C ILE A 553 -9.53 5.87 -27.99
N ALA A 554 -9.26 7.06 -27.44
CA ALA A 554 -9.48 8.34 -28.12
C ALA A 554 -8.73 8.48 -29.47
N THR A 555 -9.19 9.38 -30.33
CA THR A 555 -8.42 9.81 -31.50
C THR A 555 -7.39 10.89 -31.11
N GLU A 556 -6.41 11.16 -31.98
CA GLU A 556 -5.46 12.27 -31.80
C GLU A 556 -6.20 13.62 -31.60
N ASP A 557 -7.26 13.88 -32.37
CA ASP A 557 -8.07 15.10 -32.26
C ASP A 557 -8.87 15.17 -30.94
N GLN A 558 -9.44 14.04 -30.50
CA GLN A 558 -10.16 13.97 -29.23
C GLN A 558 -9.21 14.20 -28.04
N ALA A 559 -8.03 13.59 -28.07
CA ALA A 559 -7.01 13.80 -27.05
C ALA A 559 -6.53 15.26 -27.01
N ALA A 560 -6.34 15.88 -28.19
CA ALA A 560 -6.00 17.30 -28.29
C ALA A 560 -7.09 18.19 -27.69
N ALA A 561 -8.37 17.87 -27.92
CA ALA A 561 -9.49 18.60 -27.33
C ALA A 561 -9.49 18.47 -25.80
N VAL A 562 -9.41 17.24 -25.26
CA VAL A 562 -9.36 16.98 -23.80
C VAL A 562 -8.17 17.69 -23.14
N LEU A 563 -7.00 17.72 -23.79
CA LEU A 563 -5.82 18.44 -23.31
C LEU A 563 -6.11 19.92 -23.05
N THR A 564 -6.93 20.58 -23.89
CA THR A 564 -7.26 22.00 -23.68
C THR A 564 -7.96 22.24 -22.35
N HIS A 565 -8.83 21.32 -21.92
CA HIS A 565 -9.50 21.36 -20.62
C HIS A 565 -8.52 21.06 -19.49
N ILE A 566 -7.70 20.03 -19.65
CA ILE A 566 -6.69 19.64 -18.64
C ILE A 566 -5.72 20.80 -18.36
N MET A 567 -5.27 21.51 -19.40
CA MET A 567 -4.28 22.58 -19.27
C MET A 567 -4.87 23.91 -18.79
N ASP A 568 -6.20 24.07 -18.79
CA ASP A 568 -6.87 25.27 -18.30
C ASP A 568 -6.71 25.41 -16.78
N LYS A 569 -6.06 26.51 -16.37
CA LYS A 569 -5.76 26.84 -14.96
C LYS A 569 -7.00 27.19 -14.15
N SER A 570 -8.11 27.53 -14.81
CA SER A 570 -9.39 27.79 -14.15
C SER A 570 -10.22 26.51 -13.94
N ARG A 571 -9.80 25.38 -14.53
CA ARG A 571 -10.54 24.11 -14.53
C ARG A 571 -9.74 23.00 -13.86
N PHE A 572 -8.81 22.37 -14.58
CA PHE A 572 -8.08 21.19 -14.09
C PHE A 572 -6.59 21.43 -13.82
N ASN A 573 -5.98 22.48 -14.37
CA ASN A 573 -4.59 22.85 -14.09
C ASN A 573 -4.49 23.77 -12.85
N THR A 574 -5.17 23.40 -11.76
CA THR A 574 -5.11 24.08 -10.45
C THR A 574 -3.73 23.98 -9.81
N LYS A 575 -3.50 24.57 -8.62
CA LYS A 575 -2.18 24.54 -7.96
C LYS A 575 -1.66 23.11 -7.79
N VAL A 576 -2.51 22.22 -7.30
CA VAL A 576 -2.36 20.77 -7.44
C VAL A 576 -3.31 20.37 -8.58
N PRO A 577 -2.82 19.88 -9.73
CA PRO A 577 -3.64 19.64 -10.91
C PRO A 577 -4.54 18.39 -10.77
N PHE A 578 -5.50 18.25 -11.68
CA PHE A 578 -6.45 17.14 -11.80
C PHE A 578 -7.45 17.01 -10.62
N PRO A 579 -8.17 18.08 -10.25
CA PRO A 579 -9.29 17.95 -9.33
C PRO A 579 -10.34 16.96 -9.89
N THR A 580 -11.01 16.23 -9.00
CA THR A 580 -12.07 15.27 -9.36
C THR A 580 -13.35 15.89 -9.90
N LEU A 581 -13.44 17.21 -9.90
CA LEU A 581 -14.50 17.98 -10.51
C LEU A 581 -13.86 19.26 -11.04
N ASP A 582 -14.28 19.70 -12.22
CA ASP A 582 -13.89 20.98 -12.79
C ASP A 582 -13.98 22.11 -11.75
N ALA A 583 -12.88 22.82 -11.53
CA ALA A 583 -12.80 23.86 -10.51
C ALA A 583 -13.74 25.05 -10.77
N SER A 584 -14.27 25.19 -11.99
CA SER A 584 -15.27 26.19 -12.34
C SER A 584 -16.72 25.74 -12.08
N HIS A 585 -16.94 24.47 -11.74
CA HIS A 585 -18.28 23.91 -11.50
C HIS A 585 -18.93 24.51 -10.25
N PRO A 586 -20.24 24.85 -10.25
CA PRO A 586 -20.92 25.44 -9.09
C PRO A 586 -20.84 24.61 -7.79
N GLU A 587 -20.75 23.29 -7.93
CA GLU A 587 -20.65 22.35 -6.80
C GLU A 587 -19.21 21.98 -6.41
N PHE A 588 -18.22 22.65 -7.00
CA PHE A 588 -16.83 22.45 -6.63
C PHE A 588 -16.59 22.74 -5.15
N ASN A 589 -16.25 21.69 -4.40
CA ASN A 589 -16.01 21.73 -2.98
C ASN A 589 -14.62 21.12 -2.67
N PRO A 590 -13.55 21.92 -2.78
CA PRO A 590 -12.18 21.42 -2.77
C PRO A 590 -11.68 20.94 -1.40
N LYS A 591 -12.44 21.19 -0.33
CA LYS A 591 -12.07 20.82 1.04
C LYS A 591 -12.91 19.66 1.59
N ASN A 592 -14.22 19.72 1.44
CA ASN A 592 -15.16 18.76 2.04
C ASN A 592 -15.94 17.97 0.99
N GLY A 593 -15.59 18.09 -0.29
CA GLY A 593 -16.33 17.50 -1.39
C GLY A 593 -15.98 16.04 -1.69
N TYR A 594 -14.85 15.52 -1.18
CA TYR A 594 -14.34 14.17 -1.44
C TYR A 594 -14.11 13.89 -2.95
N TRP A 595 -15.13 13.47 -3.71
CA TRP A 595 -15.09 13.37 -5.19
C TRP A 595 -15.61 14.62 -5.93
N ARG A 596 -15.89 15.72 -5.21
CA ARG A 596 -16.35 17.00 -5.79
C ARG A 596 -15.28 18.08 -5.84
N GLY A 597 -14.02 17.70 -6.05
CA GLY A 597 -12.94 18.67 -6.21
C GLY A 597 -11.56 18.25 -5.70
N PRO A 598 -11.41 17.57 -4.55
CA PRO A 598 -10.11 17.07 -4.12
C PRO A 598 -9.38 16.29 -5.22
N VAL A 599 -8.06 16.42 -5.26
CA VAL A 599 -7.18 15.72 -6.21
C VAL A 599 -6.83 14.36 -5.64
N TRP A 600 -7.13 13.31 -6.40
CA TRP A 600 -6.76 11.94 -6.08
C TRP A 600 -5.63 11.48 -7.01
N LEU A 601 -4.59 10.85 -6.45
CA LEU A 601 -3.35 10.60 -7.18
C LEU A 601 -3.47 9.50 -8.25
N ASP A 602 -4.46 8.61 -8.12
CA ASP A 602 -4.81 7.64 -9.15
C ASP A 602 -5.42 8.32 -10.39
N GLN A 603 -6.34 9.26 -10.19
CA GLN A 603 -6.95 10.01 -11.29
C GLN A 603 -5.94 10.93 -11.98
N ALA A 604 -5.03 11.53 -11.21
CA ALA A 604 -3.90 12.29 -11.74
C ALA A 604 -2.93 11.39 -12.53
N TYR A 605 -2.67 10.17 -12.07
CA TYR A 605 -1.86 9.19 -12.80
C TYR A 605 -2.48 8.84 -14.15
N PHE A 606 -3.78 8.53 -14.18
CA PHE A 606 -4.47 8.22 -15.44
C PHE A 606 -4.44 9.41 -16.41
N ALA A 607 -4.58 10.64 -15.92
CA ALA A 607 -4.43 11.83 -16.77
C ALA A 607 -3.02 11.93 -17.37
N ILE A 608 -1.97 11.85 -16.53
CA ILE A 608 -0.57 11.96 -16.95
C ILE A 608 -0.22 10.87 -17.97
N CYS A 609 -0.55 9.61 -17.67
CA CYS A 609 -0.31 8.49 -18.57
C CYS A 609 -1.13 8.60 -19.86
N GLY A 610 -2.36 9.09 -19.78
CA GLY A 610 -3.19 9.39 -20.95
C GLY A 610 -2.54 10.44 -21.85
N LEU A 611 -2.03 11.54 -21.28
CA LEU A 611 -1.31 12.55 -22.05
C LEU A 611 -0.04 11.98 -22.70
N GLU A 612 0.74 11.18 -21.97
CA GLU A 612 1.94 10.53 -22.48
C GLU A 612 1.63 9.54 -23.63
N THR A 613 0.51 8.82 -23.53
CA THR A 613 0.02 7.88 -24.56
C THR A 613 -0.22 8.58 -25.91
N TYR A 614 -0.64 9.84 -25.88
CA TYR A 614 -0.93 10.64 -27.09
C TYR A 614 0.18 11.61 -27.50
N GLY A 615 1.37 11.51 -26.90
CA GLY A 615 2.53 12.31 -27.32
C GLY A 615 2.65 13.69 -26.65
N TYR A 616 1.92 13.95 -25.57
CA TYR A 616 1.96 15.21 -24.82
C TYR A 616 2.94 15.12 -23.63
N GLN A 617 4.17 14.66 -23.88
CA GLN A 617 5.16 14.44 -22.81
C GLN A 617 5.53 15.74 -22.08
N THR A 618 5.57 16.88 -22.78
CA THR A 618 5.96 18.16 -22.15
C THR A 618 4.92 18.60 -21.12
N GLU A 619 3.64 18.53 -21.48
CA GLU A 619 2.51 18.87 -20.63
C GLU A 619 2.37 17.89 -19.46
N ALA A 620 2.54 16.60 -19.74
CA ALA A 620 2.55 15.55 -18.72
C ALA A 620 3.66 15.78 -17.68
N ASP A 621 4.89 16.09 -18.11
CA ASP A 621 6.02 16.39 -17.21
C ASP A 621 5.80 17.68 -16.42
N GLU A 622 5.24 18.73 -17.03
CA GLU A 622 4.87 19.97 -16.34
C GLU A 622 3.89 19.69 -15.19
N LEU A 623 2.79 19.00 -15.49
CA LEU A 623 1.72 18.70 -14.52
C LEU A 623 2.20 17.73 -13.43
N LYS A 624 3.01 16.73 -13.78
CA LYS A 624 3.63 15.79 -12.84
C LYS A 624 4.54 16.51 -11.84
N HIS A 625 5.44 17.38 -12.30
CA HIS A 625 6.28 18.16 -11.40
C HIS A 625 5.47 19.13 -10.55
N LYS A 626 4.44 19.78 -11.14
CA LYS A 626 3.53 20.66 -10.41
C LYS A 626 2.83 19.92 -9.27
N LEU A 627 2.32 18.71 -9.53
CA LEU A 627 1.72 17.82 -8.54
C LEU A 627 2.69 17.53 -7.39
N PHE A 628 3.90 17.05 -7.69
CA PHE A 628 4.89 16.68 -6.66
C PHE A 628 5.34 17.87 -5.81
N ASN A 629 5.46 19.04 -6.42
CA ASN A 629 5.95 20.24 -5.75
C ASN A 629 4.89 20.96 -4.90
N HIS A 630 3.60 20.62 -5.07
CA HIS A 630 2.51 21.33 -4.41
C HIS A 630 1.59 20.46 -3.55
N ALA A 631 1.63 19.13 -3.68
CA ALA A 631 0.94 18.25 -2.75
C ALA A 631 1.70 18.19 -1.40
N GLU A 632 1.02 18.61 -0.32
CA GLU A 632 1.60 18.72 1.01
C GLU A 632 2.21 17.39 1.49
N GLY A 633 3.36 17.50 2.14
CA GLY A 633 4.02 16.36 2.75
C GLY A 633 4.83 15.50 1.80
N LEU A 634 4.65 15.53 0.46
CA LEU A 634 5.36 14.63 -0.46
C LEU A 634 6.89 14.78 -0.39
N LEU A 635 7.39 16.01 -0.43
CA LEU A 635 8.83 16.32 -0.38
C LEU A 635 9.40 16.49 1.05
N ALA A 636 8.56 16.42 2.08
CA ALA A 636 8.94 16.56 3.48
C ALA A 636 8.94 15.19 4.20
N ASP A 637 8.74 15.13 5.52
CA ASP A 637 8.58 13.91 6.31
C ASP A 637 7.10 13.59 6.64
N GLY A 638 6.16 14.37 6.09
CA GLY A 638 4.73 14.15 6.23
C GLY A 638 4.24 12.88 5.50
N PRO A 639 3.11 12.30 5.93
CA PRO A 639 2.54 11.12 5.31
C PRO A 639 1.95 11.42 3.92
N ILE A 640 1.96 10.41 3.05
CA ILE A 640 1.16 10.41 1.82
C ILE A 640 -0.33 10.39 2.19
N ARG A 641 -1.15 11.16 1.49
CA ARG A 641 -2.57 11.34 1.80
C ARG A 641 -3.45 10.65 0.77
N GLU A 642 -4.70 10.45 1.15
CA GLU A 642 -5.73 9.91 0.28
C GLU A 642 -6.04 10.86 -0.88
N ASN A 643 -6.27 12.14 -0.57
CA ASN A 643 -6.45 13.19 -1.57
C ASN A 643 -5.93 14.54 -1.07
N TYR A 644 -5.87 15.51 -1.98
CA TYR A 644 -5.25 16.82 -1.76
C TYR A 644 -6.16 17.96 -2.18
N HIS A 645 -6.14 19.05 -1.43
CA HIS A 645 -6.87 20.24 -1.78
C HIS A 645 -6.28 20.89 -3.06
N PRO A 646 -7.03 21.05 -4.16
CA PRO A 646 -6.50 21.50 -5.46
C PRO A 646 -5.92 22.92 -5.45
N ILE A 647 -6.45 23.81 -4.59
CA ILE A 647 -5.99 25.20 -4.50
C ILE A 647 -4.88 25.43 -3.48
N THR A 648 -4.94 24.83 -2.29
CA THR A 648 -3.97 25.08 -1.21
C THR A 648 -2.81 24.09 -1.23
N GLY A 649 -3.05 22.85 -1.66
CA GLY A 649 -2.14 21.72 -1.55
C GLY A 649 -2.26 20.91 -0.26
N GLU A 650 -3.13 21.33 0.67
CA GLU A 650 -3.36 20.66 1.96
C GLU A 650 -3.70 19.18 1.77
N GLY A 651 -3.09 18.33 2.60
CA GLY A 651 -3.37 16.91 2.66
C GLY A 651 -4.69 16.60 3.37
N LEU A 652 -5.62 15.94 2.68
CA LEU A 652 -6.97 15.65 3.17
C LEU A 652 -7.17 14.16 3.50
N ASN A 653 -8.24 13.86 4.25
CA ASN A 653 -8.71 12.51 4.60
C ASN A 653 -7.62 11.57 5.15
N ALA A 654 -7.57 10.30 4.74
CA ALA A 654 -6.63 9.34 5.35
C ALA A 654 -5.16 9.69 5.11
N LYS A 655 -4.31 9.27 6.06
CA LYS A 655 -2.84 9.39 6.02
C LYS A 655 -2.23 8.03 5.75
N HIS A 656 -0.99 7.99 5.26
CA HIS A 656 -0.28 6.76 4.89
C HIS A 656 -1.09 5.92 3.89
N PHE A 657 -1.55 6.56 2.82
CA PHE A 657 -2.50 5.95 1.89
C PHE A 657 -1.82 5.18 0.74
N SER A 658 -2.18 3.90 0.59
CA SER A 658 -1.49 2.92 -0.26
C SER A 658 -1.65 3.21 -1.75
N TRP A 659 -2.85 3.44 -2.28
CA TRP A 659 -2.95 3.69 -3.73
C TRP A 659 -2.23 4.97 -4.12
N SER A 660 -2.21 5.98 -3.24
CA SER A 660 -1.53 7.24 -3.52
C SER A 660 -0.03 6.99 -3.62
N ALA A 661 0.50 6.17 -2.70
CA ALA A 661 1.87 5.71 -2.77
C ALA A 661 2.16 4.88 -4.03
N ALA A 662 1.28 3.95 -4.41
CA ALA A 662 1.43 3.15 -5.62
C ALA A 662 1.53 4.02 -6.88
N HIS A 663 0.63 4.99 -7.06
CA HIS A 663 0.62 5.86 -8.22
C HIS A 663 1.79 6.84 -8.26
N LEU A 664 2.21 7.40 -7.10
CA LEU A 664 3.44 8.19 -7.02
C LEU A 664 4.65 7.36 -7.46
N LEU A 665 4.72 6.11 -7.02
CA LEU A 665 5.81 5.22 -7.36
C LEU A 665 5.86 4.90 -8.85
N MET A 666 4.70 4.69 -9.49
CA MET A 666 4.59 4.52 -10.95
C MET A 666 5.02 5.80 -11.68
N LEU A 667 4.45 6.97 -11.34
CA LEU A 667 4.78 8.26 -11.99
C LEU A 667 6.26 8.63 -11.94
N ILE A 668 6.97 8.24 -10.88
CA ILE A 668 8.39 8.60 -10.71
C ILE A 668 9.30 7.64 -11.49
N ARG A 669 8.89 6.38 -11.63
CA ARG A 669 9.73 5.29 -12.18
C ARG A 669 9.55 5.08 -13.67
N GLU A 670 8.33 5.29 -14.17
CA GLU A 670 8.01 5.35 -15.60
C GLU A 670 8.65 6.61 -16.24
#